data_AF-A0A6J2RQU2-F1
#
_entry.id   AF-A0A6J2RQU2-F1
#
_cell.length_a   1.000
_cell.length_b   1.000
_cell.length_c   1.000
_cell.angle_alpha   90.00
_cell.angle_beta   90.00
_cell.angle_gamma   90.00
#
_symmetry.space_group_name_H-M   'P 1'
#
loop_
_entity.id
_entity.type
_entity.pdbx_description
1 polymer ?
#
loop_
_entity_poly.entity_id
_entity_poly.type
_entity_poly.pdbx_seq_one_letter_code
_entity_poly.pdbx_strand_id
1 'polypeptide(L)'
;MDGKVKEQKRHQQKHSGPKAERKKLKKQGGSTEEDARKRNPKAFSVQSAVRMAKTFHRSQDIKTKKHHIPLVDRTPIDPPPVVIVVVGPPKVGKSTLIRCLIKNFTRQKLGDICGPVTIVSGKKRRLTFMECNNDINTMIDLAKVADLVLMLIDASFGFEMETFEFLNICQVHGFPRIMGVLTHLDSFKNNKTQRKTKKNLKHRFWTEVYQGAKLFYLSGMVYGEYQTQEVKNLGRFISVMKFRPLVWQTSHPYVLADRMEDLTDPERVRTDPKCDRTVSLYGYLRGTYLKNKGQVHIPGVGDFQVADVNFLPDPCALPGAQKKRALNEKERLLYAPMAGVGGVVYDKDAVYIDLPASHVNQQQEEVRPTTELVQSLIDTHATLDAKMAASKVSLFSGSATLESTDIDEQSGEEKEGPQEQCVWDPNTQRKRRKVVFTEEDEEDDDDDDDDDDDDDDDEEEEEEDDISGSSDDEDGDQEEDEDKDNLSTFLKEARAKSDETEKKIPDAPPVKKPKLEERKEEGAEVPAFADSEDDLEMSEEESEQEVEAARAGDSGHCSEEDEEESDDENDEEESEDESMEEDDTPDATMKKQTASESEEDEEEEEQGGLRWKEGLQQKASEAFLRQQKAAPNLRKLVYGSVAEAGDSEDEDEELGGLFRVSRPQKSKKFRADAADCSRFNPDTSHNWDLEEMLNSIRDCFVTGKWEEGQDAATLLKEDAEMYGDFEDLESGEVHKGPTGQQDPAEKGDDDDDDDDDDDDDDDDKEESLVKVDDDEVQKNKRLEKKQRLKDRFNAEYDDEDATYFDDLKEEMQKQAELNRAEFEHVDDETRVQYEGFRPGMYVRLEISSLPCEFVTNFDPHYPIILGGLGSTEGNVGYLQMRLKKHRWYNRILKTRDPLILSLGWRRFQTIPLYHIEDHNGRHRLLKYTPQHMHCGASIWGPVTPQGTGFLAVQSVTGTKANFRIAATGVILDLDKSATILKKLKLIGYPYKIFKNTSFVKGMFNTVLEVAKFEGASVRTVSGVRGQIKKALSTPAGAYRATFEDRLLMSDVVFLRSWYPVSVPQLYNPITSLLLPVGQKDSWAGMRTLGQLKYDLCIRNKPNTDSLYKPVVRAPRHFNRLHIPKELQKALPFKSKPKQQQPKGKTPRDLQRPSVIREPHEKKVAALLHALSTVHNYKRKKAHKVQHAKHKDFLQEKEKQEEAKLKRQKETRKKLYRTMGQADQKKQRSSLKGAAQDD
;
A
#
# COMPACT_ATOMS: atom_id res chain seq x y z
N MET A 1 -41.82 -86.87 -19.73
CA MET A 1 -40.87 -86.79 -20.86
C MET A 1 -40.24 -85.40 -20.81
N ASP A 2 -39.30 -85.07 -19.91
CA ASP A 2 -38.08 -85.75 -19.41
C ASP A 2 -36.83 -85.24 -20.14
N GLY A 3 -35.80 -84.87 -19.36
CA GLY A 3 -34.61 -84.17 -19.89
C GLY A 3 -33.84 -83.33 -18.87
N LYS A 4 -33.81 -83.70 -17.57
CA LYS A 4 -32.96 -83.02 -16.58
C LYS A 4 -31.49 -83.43 -16.74
N VAL A 5 -30.79 -82.78 -17.66
CA VAL A 5 -29.31 -82.83 -17.69
C VAL A 5 -28.79 -82.02 -16.50
N LYS A 6 -28.03 -82.65 -15.61
CA LYS A 6 -27.23 -81.94 -14.60
C LYS A 6 -25.85 -81.67 -15.19
N GLU A 7 -25.58 -80.42 -15.55
CA GLU A 7 -24.17 -80.00 -15.67
C GLU A 7 -23.49 -80.07 -14.31
N GLN A 8 -22.27 -80.59 -14.28
CA GLN A 8 -21.44 -80.55 -13.07
C GLN A 8 -20.84 -79.15 -12.91
N LYS A 9 -20.82 -78.62 -11.68
CA LYS A 9 -20.11 -77.36 -11.40
C LYS A 9 -18.62 -77.56 -11.69
N ARG A 10 -18.09 -76.83 -12.67
CA ARG A 10 -16.63 -76.74 -12.88
C ARG A 10 -15.98 -76.23 -11.60
N HIS A 11 -14.93 -76.91 -11.13
CA HIS A 11 -14.07 -76.42 -10.06
C HIS A 11 -13.26 -75.24 -10.60
N GLN A 12 -13.25 -74.13 -9.86
CA GLN A 12 -12.44 -72.96 -10.18
C GLN A 12 -10.99 -73.27 -9.80
N GLN A 13 -10.08 -73.30 -10.79
CA GLN A 13 -8.66 -73.51 -10.52
C GLN A 13 -8.10 -72.39 -9.63
N LYS A 14 -7.13 -72.75 -8.79
CA LYS A 14 -6.46 -71.79 -7.89
C LYS A 14 -5.42 -70.98 -8.66
N HIS A 15 -5.87 -69.93 -9.35
CA HIS A 15 -4.96 -68.93 -9.88
C HIS A 15 -4.13 -68.31 -8.74
N SER A 16 -2.82 -68.19 -8.95
CA SER A 16 -1.88 -67.63 -8.00
C SER A 16 -2.02 -66.10 -7.95
N GLY A 17 -2.96 -65.60 -7.15
CA GLY A 17 -3.28 -64.16 -7.12
C GLY A 17 -2.09 -63.25 -6.75
N PRO A 18 -2.23 -61.91 -6.89
CA PRO A 18 -1.10 -60.96 -7.03
C PRO A 18 -0.06 -60.86 -5.91
N LYS A 19 -0.21 -61.63 -4.83
CA LYS A 19 0.85 -61.89 -3.83
C LYS A 19 1.94 -62.85 -4.34
N ALA A 20 1.66 -63.67 -5.37
CA ALA A 20 2.61 -64.64 -5.92
C ALA A 20 3.51 -64.01 -6.99
N GLU A 21 2.93 -63.25 -7.92
CA GLU A 21 3.67 -62.47 -8.94
C GLU A 21 4.62 -61.47 -8.25
N ARG A 22 4.13 -60.71 -7.26
CA ARG A 22 4.95 -59.85 -6.38
C ARG A 22 5.95 -60.61 -5.49
N LYS A 23 6.05 -61.95 -5.61
CA LYS A 23 7.07 -62.80 -5.00
C LYS A 23 8.03 -63.42 -6.03
N LYS A 24 7.63 -63.60 -7.29
CA LYS A 24 8.54 -63.85 -8.44
C LYS A 24 9.38 -62.59 -8.70
N LEU A 25 8.72 -61.43 -8.88
CA LEU A 25 9.31 -60.10 -9.06
C LEU A 25 10.15 -59.60 -7.87
N LYS A 26 10.22 -60.36 -6.77
CA LYS A 26 11.08 -60.08 -5.61
C LYS A 26 12.21 -61.10 -5.43
N LYS A 27 12.43 -61.92 -6.46
CA LYS A 27 13.44 -62.99 -6.52
C LYS A 27 14.41 -62.81 -7.70
N GLN A 28 13.96 -62.21 -8.80
CA GLN A 28 14.84 -61.54 -9.74
C GLN A 28 15.29 -60.22 -9.08
N GLY A 29 16.59 -60.04 -8.90
CA GLY A 29 17.16 -58.93 -8.16
C GLY A 29 18.63 -58.76 -8.47
N GLY A 30 18.93 -58.16 -9.62
CA GLY A 30 20.18 -57.43 -9.86
C GLY A 30 20.12 -56.06 -9.17
N SER A 31 21.28 -55.44 -8.97
CA SER A 31 21.45 -54.21 -8.19
C SER A 31 21.34 -52.93 -9.04
N THR A 32 20.42 -52.04 -8.68
CA THR A 32 20.38 -50.61 -9.04
C THR A 32 19.44 -49.90 -8.05
N GLU A 33 19.91 -48.88 -7.33
CA GLU A 33 19.16 -48.28 -6.19
C GLU A 33 18.36 -46.99 -6.54
N GLU A 34 18.54 -46.49 -7.76
CA GLU A 34 18.10 -45.16 -8.20
C GLU A 34 16.62 -45.13 -8.61
N ASP A 35 16.09 -46.24 -9.11
CA ASP A 35 14.73 -46.34 -9.64
C ASP A 35 13.67 -46.24 -8.53
N ALA A 36 13.19 -45.00 -8.30
CA ALA A 36 12.21 -44.67 -7.28
C ALA A 36 10.90 -45.48 -7.39
N ARG A 37 10.53 -45.96 -8.59
CA ARG A 37 9.32 -46.77 -8.81
C ARG A 37 9.44 -48.19 -8.24
N LYS A 38 10.67 -48.70 -8.05
CA LYS A 38 10.94 -50.01 -7.42
C LYS A 38 10.91 -49.96 -5.88
N ARG A 39 11.01 -48.77 -5.26
CA ARG A 39 11.01 -48.60 -3.79
C ARG A 39 9.67 -49.01 -3.17
N ASN A 40 9.70 -49.78 -2.07
CA ASN A 40 8.48 -50.34 -1.47
C ASN A 40 7.65 -49.27 -0.71
N PRO A 41 6.46 -48.86 -1.18
CA PRO A 41 5.68 -47.79 -0.53
C PRO A 41 5.11 -48.18 0.85
N LYS A 42 5.25 -49.45 1.27
CA LYS A 42 4.93 -49.91 2.64
C LYS A 42 6.12 -49.87 3.60
N ALA A 43 7.33 -49.59 3.11
CA ALA A 43 8.47 -49.25 3.96
C ALA A 43 8.47 -47.75 4.28
N PHE A 44 8.22 -46.92 3.26
CA PHE A 44 8.08 -45.46 3.37
C PHE A 44 6.70 -44.99 3.89
N SER A 45 5.94 -45.87 4.54
CA SER A 45 4.64 -45.50 5.13
C SER A 45 4.82 -44.84 6.51
N VAL A 46 4.35 -43.62 6.66
CA VAL A 46 4.53 -42.82 7.89
C VAL A 46 3.81 -43.41 9.11
N GLN A 47 4.46 -43.31 10.29
CA GLN A 47 3.98 -43.88 11.56
C GLN A 47 2.58 -43.40 11.99
N SER A 48 2.15 -42.21 11.54
CA SER A 48 0.80 -41.71 11.80
C SER A 48 0.33 -40.76 10.70
N ALA A 49 -0.44 -41.28 9.75
CA ALA A 49 -1.05 -40.49 8.67
C ALA A 49 -1.91 -39.34 9.21
N VAL A 50 -2.67 -39.55 10.29
CA VAL A 50 -3.51 -38.50 10.91
C VAL A 50 -2.66 -37.37 11.51
N ARG A 51 -1.50 -37.67 12.11
CA ARG A 51 -0.57 -36.64 12.59
C ARG A 51 0.08 -35.91 11.43
N MET A 52 0.52 -36.62 10.38
CA MET A 52 1.08 -36.01 9.17
C MET A 52 0.07 -35.09 8.50
N ALA A 53 -1.15 -35.54 8.23
CA ALA A 53 -2.21 -34.72 7.63
C ALA A 53 -2.49 -33.46 8.45
N LYS A 54 -2.58 -33.55 9.78
CA LYS A 54 -2.77 -32.37 10.65
C LYS A 54 -1.57 -31.41 10.64
N THR A 55 -0.34 -31.91 10.50
CA THR A 55 0.84 -31.05 10.30
C THR A 55 0.85 -30.41 8.91
N PHE A 56 0.54 -31.17 7.86
CA PHE A 56 0.51 -30.72 6.46
C PHE A 56 -0.59 -29.69 6.21
N HIS A 57 -1.83 -29.96 6.63
CA HIS A 57 -2.89 -28.97 6.58
C HIS A 57 -2.49 -27.72 7.36
N ARG A 58 -1.87 -27.85 8.55
CA ARG A 58 -1.39 -26.69 9.33
C ARG A 58 -0.24 -25.93 8.66
N SER A 59 0.69 -26.59 7.96
CA SER A 59 1.77 -25.91 7.24
C SER A 59 1.24 -25.20 5.99
N GLN A 60 0.31 -25.82 5.26
CA GLN A 60 -0.41 -25.17 4.16
C GLN A 60 -1.28 -24.00 4.68
N ASP A 61 -1.94 -24.14 5.82
CA ASP A 61 -2.62 -23.06 6.55
C ASP A 61 -1.68 -21.92 6.95
N ILE A 62 -0.36 -22.12 6.92
CA ILE A 62 0.66 -21.11 7.22
C ILE A 62 1.31 -20.56 5.94
N LYS A 63 1.66 -21.38 4.92
CA LYS A 63 2.05 -20.91 3.57
C LYS A 63 0.95 -19.98 3.01
N THR A 64 -0.32 -20.43 3.00
CA THR A 64 -1.48 -19.62 2.54
C THR A 64 -1.73 -18.32 3.32
N LYS A 65 -1.34 -18.23 4.60
CA LYS A 65 -1.44 -16.99 5.40
C LYS A 65 -0.20 -16.09 5.27
N LYS A 66 0.90 -16.58 4.66
CA LYS A 66 2.07 -15.78 4.25
C LYS A 66 1.87 -15.14 2.87
N HIS A 67 1.19 -15.79 1.92
CA HIS A 67 0.98 -15.19 0.60
C HIS A 67 0.20 -13.86 0.72
N HIS A 68 0.69 -12.85 0.01
CA HIS A 68 0.17 -11.49 0.02
C HIS A 68 0.00 -11.01 -1.43
N ILE A 69 -0.54 -9.80 -1.64
CA ILE A 69 -0.32 -9.11 -2.92
C ILE A 69 1.11 -8.56 -2.85
N PRO A 70 2.03 -8.93 -3.75
CA PRO A 70 3.37 -8.33 -3.80
C PRO A 70 3.23 -6.84 -4.15
N LEU A 71 4.09 -6.02 -3.57
CA LEU A 71 4.09 -4.56 -3.74
C LEU A 71 5.53 -4.08 -3.80
N VAL A 72 5.85 -3.23 -4.77
CA VAL A 72 7.19 -2.66 -4.93
C VAL A 72 7.57 -1.92 -3.67
N ASP A 73 8.59 -2.40 -2.94
CA ASP A 73 9.24 -1.60 -1.91
C ASP A 73 10.17 -0.61 -2.61
N ARG A 74 10.01 0.67 -2.26
CA ARG A 74 10.76 1.79 -2.85
C ARG A 74 11.58 2.51 -1.79
N THR A 75 11.87 1.83 -0.67
CA THR A 75 12.70 2.39 0.40
C THR A 75 14.19 2.39 -0.01
N PRO A 76 14.89 3.53 0.13
CA PRO A 76 16.32 3.65 -0.16
C PRO A 76 17.17 3.05 0.96
N ILE A 77 18.50 2.95 0.74
CA ILE A 77 19.47 2.52 1.77
C ILE A 77 19.40 3.39 3.03
N ASP A 78 19.24 4.71 2.86
CA ASP A 78 19.05 5.69 3.94
C ASP A 78 17.56 6.09 4.05
N PRO A 79 16.72 5.28 4.71
CA PRO A 79 15.28 5.53 4.76
C PRO A 79 14.97 6.90 5.38
N PRO A 80 13.98 7.64 4.86
CA PRO A 80 13.52 8.87 5.49
C PRO A 80 12.97 8.59 6.90
N PRO A 81 12.91 9.61 7.78
CA PRO A 81 12.42 9.41 9.14
C PRO A 81 10.93 9.09 9.16
N VAL A 82 10.65 7.96 9.80
CA VAL A 82 9.33 7.32 9.93
C VAL A 82 8.39 8.25 10.68
N VAL A 83 7.23 8.56 10.09
CA VAL A 83 6.29 9.52 10.68
C VAL A 83 5.39 8.83 11.71
N ILE A 84 5.58 9.20 12.97
CA ILE A 84 4.80 8.77 14.12
C ILE A 84 3.82 9.89 14.49
N VAL A 85 2.55 9.70 14.13
CA VAL A 85 1.49 10.66 14.48
C VAL A 85 0.86 10.28 15.82
N VAL A 86 0.83 11.24 16.73
CA VAL A 86 0.21 11.10 18.06
C VAL A 86 -1.20 11.67 18.02
N VAL A 87 -2.20 10.79 18.09
CA VAL A 87 -3.62 11.10 17.89
C VAL A 87 -4.42 10.77 19.13
N GLY A 88 -5.32 11.65 19.53
CA GLY A 88 -6.26 11.39 20.61
C GLY A 88 -7.16 12.60 20.90
N PRO A 89 -8.18 12.42 21.74
CA PRO A 89 -9.14 13.46 22.09
C PRO A 89 -8.49 14.66 22.83
N PRO A 90 -9.20 15.79 23.01
CA PRO A 90 -8.66 16.92 23.75
C PRO A 90 -8.25 16.52 25.18
N LYS A 91 -7.14 17.09 25.66
CA LYS A 91 -6.61 16.91 27.04
C LYS A 91 -6.16 15.48 27.42
N VAL A 92 -6.07 14.53 26.49
CA VAL A 92 -5.65 13.14 26.78
C VAL A 92 -4.15 12.96 27.10
N GLY A 93 -3.30 13.99 26.92
CA GLY A 93 -1.86 13.93 27.17
C GLY A 93 -0.99 13.59 25.94
N LYS A 94 -1.33 14.14 24.77
CA LYS A 94 -0.56 13.97 23.52
C LYS A 94 0.87 14.52 23.65
N SER A 95 0.99 15.81 23.97
CA SER A 95 2.27 16.52 24.09
C SER A 95 3.11 16.03 25.29
N THR A 96 2.48 15.61 26.39
CA THR A 96 3.19 14.95 27.50
C THR A 96 3.77 13.60 27.10
N LEU A 97 3.07 12.80 26.29
CA LEU A 97 3.63 11.54 25.77
C LEU A 97 4.84 11.79 24.86
N ILE A 98 4.75 12.76 23.94
CA ILE A 98 5.85 13.11 23.03
C ILE A 98 7.08 13.57 23.83
N ARG A 99 6.92 14.48 24.81
CA ARG A 99 8.02 14.91 25.70
C ARG A 99 8.69 13.73 26.40
N CYS A 100 7.90 12.80 26.94
CA CYS A 100 8.43 11.61 27.63
C CYS A 100 9.16 10.65 26.67
N LEU A 101 8.64 10.46 25.45
CA LEU A 101 9.28 9.61 24.43
C LEU A 101 10.61 10.21 23.97
N ILE A 102 10.64 11.51 23.65
CA ILE A 102 11.87 12.21 23.23
C ILE A 102 12.90 12.15 24.36
N LYS A 103 12.54 12.50 25.60
CA LYS A 103 13.42 12.38 26.77
C LYS A 103 13.97 10.95 26.96
N ASN A 104 13.16 9.91 26.70
CA ASN A 104 13.62 8.52 26.76
C ASN A 104 14.63 8.16 25.65
N PHE A 105 14.55 8.78 24.47
CA PHE A 105 15.49 8.52 23.36
C PHE A 105 16.74 9.41 23.40
N THR A 106 16.59 10.71 23.65
CA THR A 106 17.67 11.71 23.53
C THR A 106 18.28 12.15 24.87
N ARG A 107 17.64 11.79 26.00
CA ARG A 107 17.89 12.30 27.37
C ARG A 107 17.59 13.80 27.58
N GLN A 108 17.41 14.58 26.51
CA GLN A 108 17.10 16.01 26.59
C GLN A 108 15.62 16.25 26.93
N LYS A 109 15.33 17.39 27.58
CA LYS A 109 13.96 17.88 27.79
C LYS A 109 13.63 18.92 26.73
N LEU A 110 12.40 18.88 26.22
CA LEU A 110 11.80 19.96 25.42
C LEU A 110 10.77 20.69 26.29
N GLY A 111 10.73 22.02 26.16
CA GLY A 111 9.72 22.88 26.78
C GLY A 111 8.36 22.64 26.14
N ASP A 112 8.05 23.36 25.08
CA ASP A 112 6.87 23.11 24.24
C ASP A 112 7.21 22.37 22.94
N ILE A 113 6.21 21.65 22.42
CA ILE A 113 6.31 20.92 21.15
C ILE A 113 5.48 21.65 20.11
N CYS A 114 6.14 22.03 19.03
CA CYS A 114 5.55 22.68 17.87
C CYS A 114 6.21 22.11 16.61
N GLY A 115 5.43 21.96 15.53
CA GLY A 115 5.88 21.30 14.32
C GLY A 115 6.24 19.80 14.49
N PRO A 116 6.88 19.22 13.47
CA PRO A 116 7.44 17.87 13.54
C PRO A 116 8.77 17.85 14.30
N VAL A 117 9.01 16.76 15.04
CA VAL A 117 10.24 16.56 15.83
C VAL A 117 10.94 15.27 15.40
N THR A 118 12.10 15.39 14.76
CA THR A 118 12.89 14.26 14.26
C THR A 118 13.99 13.87 15.25
N ILE A 119 14.16 12.56 15.49
CA ILE A 119 15.19 11.99 16.36
C ILE A 119 15.85 10.75 15.75
N VAL A 120 17.09 10.47 16.15
CA VAL A 120 17.74 9.17 15.90
C VAL A 120 17.31 8.17 16.99
N SER A 121 16.67 7.06 16.61
CA SER A 121 16.24 5.99 17.55
C SER A 121 17.14 4.74 17.50
N GLY A 122 17.91 4.56 16.43
CA GLY A 122 18.74 3.39 16.18
C GLY A 122 19.60 3.60 14.93
N LYS A 123 20.69 2.84 14.77
CA LYS A 123 21.70 3.10 13.74
C LYS A 123 21.19 3.06 12.28
N LYS A 124 20.10 2.35 12.01
CA LYS A 124 19.39 2.34 10.71
C LYS A 124 18.01 3.02 10.75
N ARG A 125 17.67 3.78 11.81
CA ARG A 125 16.31 4.24 12.11
C ARG A 125 16.23 5.59 12.82
N ARG A 126 15.72 6.57 12.08
CA ARG A 126 15.27 7.89 12.54
C ARG A 126 13.74 7.97 12.53
N LEU A 127 13.15 8.74 13.45
CA LEU A 127 11.71 8.85 13.69
C LEU A 127 11.30 10.32 13.73
N THR A 128 10.20 10.70 13.08
CA THR A 128 9.59 12.04 13.20
C THR A 128 8.29 11.93 14.01
N PHE A 129 8.22 12.55 15.18
CA PHE A 129 6.96 12.69 15.93
C PHE A 129 6.19 13.93 15.47
N MET A 130 4.86 13.80 15.34
CA MET A 130 3.96 14.93 15.08
C MET A 130 2.71 14.82 15.97
N GLU A 131 2.30 15.91 16.64
CA GLU A 131 1.01 15.95 17.31
C GLU A 131 -0.14 16.19 16.30
N CYS A 132 -1.23 15.45 16.44
CA CYS A 132 -2.44 15.67 15.64
C CYS A 132 -3.42 16.60 16.35
N ASN A 133 -3.69 17.77 15.76
CA ASN A 133 -4.78 18.66 16.17
C ASN A 133 -6.15 18.01 15.95
N ASN A 134 -7.15 18.48 16.71
CA ASN A 134 -8.47 17.84 16.79
C ASN A 134 -9.41 18.17 15.61
N ASP A 135 -8.97 19.02 14.68
CA ASP A 135 -9.69 19.29 13.44
C ASP A 135 -9.69 18.04 12.54
N ILE A 136 -10.81 17.81 11.85
CA ILE A 136 -10.94 16.74 10.88
C ILE A 136 -10.02 16.95 9.68
N ASN A 137 -9.64 18.20 9.37
CA ASN A 137 -8.66 18.51 8.31
C ASN A 137 -7.27 17.96 8.66
N THR A 138 -6.73 18.28 9.84
CA THR A 138 -5.41 17.79 10.29
C THR A 138 -5.40 16.28 10.48
N MET A 139 -6.49 15.70 11.00
CA MET A 139 -6.69 14.25 11.04
C MET A 139 -6.62 13.61 9.64
N ILE A 140 -7.22 14.23 8.63
CA ILE A 140 -7.22 13.73 7.24
C ILE A 140 -5.84 13.75 6.62
N ASP A 141 -5.06 14.81 6.82
CA ASP A 141 -3.74 14.95 6.17
C ASP A 141 -2.71 14.04 6.84
N LEU A 142 -2.67 14.06 8.18
CA LEU A 142 -1.75 13.21 8.95
C LEU A 142 -2.05 11.72 8.76
N ALA A 143 -3.31 11.33 8.55
CA ALA A 143 -3.67 9.93 8.23
C ALA A 143 -3.18 9.47 6.83
N LYS A 144 -2.78 10.37 5.93
CA LYS A 144 -2.15 10.02 4.63
C LYS A 144 -0.63 9.88 4.75
N VAL A 145 -0.04 10.55 5.74
CA VAL A 145 1.41 10.68 5.93
C VAL A 145 1.96 9.75 7.03
N ALA A 146 1.13 9.29 7.96
CA ALA A 146 1.54 8.42 9.06
C ALA A 146 1.98 7.00 8.61
N ASP A 147 3.15 6.57 9.06
CA ASP A 147 3.57 5.15 9.05
C ASP A 147 3.06 4.42 10.30
N LEU A 148 3.13 5.14 11.43
CA LEU A 148 2.72 4.69 12.76
C LEU A 148 1.79 5.72 13.40
N VAL A 149 0.71 5.22 14.01
CA VAL A 149 -0.23 6.01 14.79
C VAL A 149 -0.17 5.56 16.25
N LEU A 150 0.19 6.47 17.15
CA LEU A 150 0.02 6.31 18.58
C LEU A 150 -1.35 6.88 18.96
N MET A 151 -2.33 6.00 19.16
CA MET A 151 -3.72 6.36 19.45
C MET A 151 -3.96 6.40 20.96
N LEU A 152 -4.00 7.60 21.52
CA LEU A 152 -4.29 7.85 22.93
C LEU A 152 -5.79 7.72 23.21
N ILE A 153 -6.10 7.00 24.28
CA ILE A 153 -7.45 6.77 24.78
C ILE A 153 -7.45 7.11 26.27
N ASP A 154 -8.39 7.92 26.73
CA ASP A 154 -8.65 8.10 28.15
C ASP A 154 -9.34 6.83 28.70
N ALA A 155 -8.76 6.21 29.74
CA ALA A 155 -9.37 5.05 30.38
C ALA A 155 -10.70 5.38 31.08
N SER A 156 -10.83 6.60 31.60
CA SER A 156 -11.92 7.03 32.47
C SER A 156 -13.17 7.39 31.68
N PHE A 157 -13.04 8.14 30.58
CA PHE A 157 -14.11 8.40 29.61
C PHE A 157 -14.32 7.24 28.62
N GLY A 158 -13.24 6.65 28.11
CA GLY A 158 -13.26 5.61 27.08
C GLY A 158 -13.04 6.14 25.66
N PHE A 159 -13.69 5.52 24.66
CA PHE A 159 -13.54 5.92 23.25
C PHE A 159 -14.41 7.12 22.89
N GLU A 160 -13.76 8.19 22.43
CA GLU A 160 -14.42 9.37 21.87
C GLU A 160 -14.69 9.26 20.35
N MET A 161 -15.63 10.07 19.87
CA MET A 161 -16.04 10.11 18.46
C MET A 161 -14.87 10.49 17.54
N GLU A 162 -13.96 11.35 17.99
CA GLU A 162 -12.74 11.74 17.25
C GLU A 162 -11.80 10.55 16.99
N THR A 163 -11.61 9.67 17.99
CA THR A 163 -10.80 8.43 17.80
C THR A 163 -11.43 7.49 16.77
N PHE A 164 -12.77 7.37 16.78
CA PHE A 164 -13.49 6.59 15.79
C PHE A 164 -13.47 7.23 14.40
N GLU A 165 -13.53 8.56 14.30
CA GLU A 165 -13.40 9.27 13.02
C GLU A 165 -12.02 9.00 12.41
N PHE A 166 -10.93 9.19 13.18
CA PHE A 166 -9.57 8.90 12.71
C PHE A 166 -9.39 7.46 12.23
N LEU A 167 -9.90 6.46 12.97
CA LEU A 167 -9.87 5.05 12.52
C LEU A 167 -10.56 4.84 11.15
N ASN A 168 -11.69 5.50 10.91
CA ASN A 168 -12.39 5.38 9.62
C ASN A 168 -11.72 6.19 8.50
N ILE A 169 -10.92 7.22 8.82
CA ILE A 169 -10.08 7.95 7.85
C ILE A 169 -8.95 7.03 7.37
N CYS A 170 -8.21 6.40 8.29
CA CYS A 170 -7.17 5.42 7.96
C CYS A 170 -7.72 4.24 7.14
N GLN A 171 -8.89 3.71 7.49
CA GLN A 171 -9.52 2.62 6.72
C GLN A 171 -9.87 3.00 5.27
N VAL A 172 -9.84 4.28 4.90
CA VAL A 172 -10.18 4.78 3.56
C VAL A 172 -8.94 5.20 2.75
N HIS A 173 -7.98 5.90 3.36
CA HIS A 173 -6.78 6.38 2.67
C HIS A 173 -5.61 5.38 2.67
N GLY A 174 -5.66 4.35 3.53
CA GLY A 174 -4.60 3.35 3.70
C GLY A 174 -4.35 3.15 5.19
N PHE A 175 -4.41 1.90 5.67
CA PHE A 175 -4.41 1.64 7.11
C PHE A 175 -2.97 1.47 7.63
N PRO A 176 -2.42 2.46 8.39
CA PRO A 176 -1.06 2.40 8.89
C PRO A 176 -0.96 1.42 10.08
N ARG A 177 0.23 1.28 10.66
CA ARG A 177 0.34 0.56 11.94
C ARG A 177 -0.27 1.43 13.05
N ILE A 178 -1.14 0.86 13.88
CA ILE A 178 -1.78 1.57 15.00
C ILE A 178 -1.44 0.86 16.32
N MET A 179 -0.87 1.61 17.27
CA MET A 179 -0.71 1.19 18.66
C MET A 179 -1.67 2.00 19.53
N GLY A 180 -2.44 1.33 20.39
CA GLY A 180 -3.25 2.01 21.39
C GLY A 180 -2.41 2.36 22.62
N VAL A 181 -2.60 3.56 23.17
CA VAL A 181 -2.00 4.00 24.44
C VAL A 181 -3.13 4.43 25.38
N LEU A 182 -3.30 3.73 26.50
CA LEU A 182 -4.43 3.91 27.41
C LEU A 182 -3.96 4.65 28.67
N THR A 183 -4.47 5.87 28.84
CA THR A 183 -4.02 6.89 29.82
C THR A 183 -5.01 7.05 30.98
N HIS A 184 -4.70 7.89 31.98
CA HIS A 184 -5.62 8.25 33.08
C HIS A 184 -6.13 7.03 33.89
N LEU A 185 -5.21 6.11 34.19
CA LEU A 185 -5.50 4.88 34.93
C LEU A 185 -5.46 5.05 36.45
N ASP A 186 -4.78 6.10 36.91
CA ASP A 186 -4.80 6.71 38.25
C ASP A 186 -6.20 7.17 38.71
N SER A 187 -7.01 7.71 37.79
CA SER A 187 -8.42 8.11 38.02
C SER A 187 -9.28 6.97 38.61
N PHE A 188 -8.90 5.71 38.39
CA PHE A 188 -9.61 4.54 38.91
C PHE A 188 -9.22 4.19 40.36
N LYS A 189 -9.98 4.73 41.32
CA LYS A 189 -9.92 4.33 42.75
C LYS A 189 -10.11 2.83 43.03
N ASN A 190 -10.58 2.03 42.06
CA ASN A 190 -10.96 0.62 42.25
C ASN A 190 -10.27 -0.31 41.23
N ASN A 191 -9.27 -1.08 41.68
CA ASN A 191 -8.53 -2.02 40.84
C ASN A 191 -9.41 -3.04 40.09
N LYS A 192 -10.54 -3.47 40.68
CA LYS A 192 -11.51 -4.37 40.01
C LYS A 192 -12.22 -3.71 38.83
N THR A 193 -12.58 -2.42 38.93
CA THR A 193 -13.19 -1.69 37.80
C THR A 193 -12.14 -1.36 36.75
N GLN A 194 -10.94 -0.91 37.15
CA GLN A 194 -9.82 -0.65 36.23
C GLN A 194 -9.50 -1.87 35.35
N ARG A 195 -9.38 -3.08 35.94
CA ARG A 195 -9.16 -4.33 35.19
C ARG A 195 -10.32 -4.66 34.24
N LYS A 196 -11.57 -4.43 34.63
CA LYS A 196 -12.75 -4.64 33.77
C LYS A 196 -12.78 -3.65 32.60
N THR A 197 -12.49 -2.37 32.84
CA THR A 197 -12.42 -1.32 31.82
C THR A 197 -11.27 -1.57 30.84
N LYS A 198 -10.06 -1.88 31.33
CA LYS A 198 -8.92 -2.32 30.50
C LYS A 198 -9.32 -3.47 29.56
N LYS A 199 -9.98 -4.52 30.07
CA LYS A 199 -10.45 -5.64 29.23
C LYS A 199 -11.50 -5.22 28.19
N ASN A 200 -12.47 -4.39 28.58
CA ASN A 200 -13.53 -3.92 27.67
C ASN A 200 -12.96 -3.05 26.53
N LEU A 201 -12.15 -2.04 26.87
CA LEU A 201 -11.51 -1.16 25.90
C LEU A 201 -10.57 -1.95 24.96
N LYS A 202 -9.83 -2.95 25.48
CA LYS A 202 -9.00 -3.84 24.66
C LYS A 202 -9.80 -4.65 23.63
N HIS A 203 -10.91 -5.28 24.03
CA HIS A 203 -11.78 -5.99 23.09
C HIS A 203 -12.41 -5.03 22.06
N ARG A 204 -12.80 -3.83 22.48
CA ARG A 204 -13.35 -2.81 21.57
C ARG A 204 -12.30 -2.33 20.55
N PHE A 205 -11.07 -2.07 20.98
CA PHE A 205 -9.93 -1.73 20.14
C PHE A 205 -9.65 -2.84 19.09
N TRP A 206 -9.58 -4.10 19.53
CA TRP A 206 -9.41 -5.26 18.66
C TRP A 206 -10.51 -5.42 17.60
N THR A 207 -11.74 -4.96 17.91
CA THR A 207 -12.89 -5.05 17.00
C THR A 207 -12.83 -4.00 15.87
N GLU A 208 -12.14 -2.88 16.07
CA GLU A 208 -12.13 -1.74 15.13
C GLU A 208 -10.76 -1.52 14.45
N VAL A 209 -9.68 -2.12 15.00
CA VAL A 209 -8.32 -2.10 14.44
C VAL A 209 -8.00 -3.46 13.81
N TYR A 210 -7.57 -4.43 14.62
CA TYR A 210 -7.49 -5.85 14.25
C TYR A 210 -7.35 -6.71 15.52
N GLN A 211 -7.76 -7.98 15.43
CA GLN A 211 -7.71 -8.91 16.55
C GLN A 211 -6.27 -9.12 17.02
N GLY A 212 -5.99 -8.84 18.30
CA GLY A 212 -4.64 -8.96 18.87
C GLY A 212 -3.77 -7.71 18.75
N ALA A 213 -4.27 -6.58 18.23
CA ALA A 213 -3.56 -5.30 18.20
C ALA A 213 -3.02 -4.90 19.59
N LYS A 214 -1.88 -4.21 19.61
CA LYS A 214 -1.16 -3.84 20.85
C LYS A 214 -1.82 -2.62 21.51
N LEU A 215 -2.02 -2.73 22.81
CA LEU A 215 -2.57 -1.69 23.67
C LEU A 215 -1.67 -1.57 24.90
N PHE A 216 -1.00 -0.42 25.02
CA PHE A 216 -0.17 -0.04 26.16
C PHE A 216 -1.02 0.61 27.25
N TYR A 217 -0.51 0.59 28.47
CA TYR A 217 -1.14 1.19 29.64
C TYR A 217 -0.13 2.16 30.23
N LEU A 218 -0.50 3.43 30.38
CA LEU A 218 0.27 4.43 31.11
C LEU A 218 -0.48 4.72 32.41
N SER A 219 0.16 4.47 33.54
CA SER A 219 -0.52 4.37 34.84
C SER A 219 -0.96 5.74 35.37
N GLY A 220 -0.01 6.64 35.60
CA GLY A 220 -0.25 8.01 36.06
C GLY A 220 0.97 8.89 35.79
N MET A 221 0.86 10.18 36.11
CA MET A 221 1.97 11.14 35.96
C MET A 221 2.70 11.35 37.29
N VAL A 222 4.02 11.47 37.23
CA VAL A 222 4.92 11.79 38.36
C VAL A 222 5.77 12.98 37.94
N TYR A 223 5.71 14.08 38.70
CA TYR A 223 6.33 15.38 38.35
C TYR A 223 6.00 15.88 36.93
N GLY A 224 4.79 15.58 36.43
CA GLY A 224 4.34 15.96 35.08
C GLY A 224 4.81 15.04 33.94
N GLU A 225 5.65 14.04 34.23
CA GLU A 225 6.12 13.04 33.27
C GLU A 225 5.41 11.68 33.47
N TYR A 226 5.34 10.85 32.43
CA TYR A 226 4.89 9.46 32.55
C TYR A 226 6.01 8.57 33.09
N GLN A 227 5.66 7.46 33.78
CA GLN A 227 6.65 6.60 34.41
C GLN A 227 7.63 5.98 33.38
N THR A 228 8.92 6.22 33.60
CA THR A 228 10.00 5.94 32.64
C THR A 228 10.02 4.51 32.12
N GLN A 229 9.75 3.52 32.96
CA GLN A 229 9.74 2.11 32.57
C GLN A 229 8.55 1.76 31.64
N GLU A 230 7.40 2.42 31.76
CA GLU A 230 6.26 2.24 30.83
C GLU A 230 6.58 2.87 29.47
N VAL A 231 7.18 4.06 29.47
CA VAL A 231 7.62 4.80 28.27
C VAL A 231 8.76 4.07 27.55
N LYS A 232 9.75 3.56 28.27
CA LYS A 232 10.88 2.76 27.73
C LYS A 232 10.40 1.47 27.05
N ASN A 233 9.38 0.83 27.62
CA ASN A 233 8.73 -0.33 26.99
C ASN A 233 8.00 0.06 25.70
N LEU A 234 7.26 1.17 25.68
CA LEU A 234 6.63 1.69 24.46
C LEU A 234 7.69 2.02 23.38
N GLY A 235 8.76 2.74 23.75
CA GLY A 235 9.88 3.08 22.87
C GLY A 235 10.52 1.84 22.23
N ARG A 236 10.78 0.78 23.02
CA ARG A 236 11.30 -0.50 22.50
C ARG A 236 10.40 -1.12 21.42
N PHE A 237 9.08 -1.04 21.57
CA PHE A 237 8.15 -1.55 20.55
C PHE A 237 8.10 -0.69 19.29
N ILE A 238 8.28 0.64 19.42
CA ILE A 238 8.37 1.56 18.29
C ILE A 238 9.63 1.24 17.47
N SER A 239 10.82 1.21 18.10
CA SER A 239 12.10 1.01 17.41
C SER A 239 12.20 -0.28 16.61
N VAL A 240 11.52 -1.35 17.04
CA VAL A 240 11.56 -2.70 16.43
C VAL A 240 10.48 -2.93 15.35
N MET A 241 9.49 -2.04 15.20
CA MET A 241 8.34 -2.31 14.34
C MET A 241 8.66 -2.34 12.83
N LYS A 242 8.22 -3.37 12.10
CA LYS A 242 8.18 -3.35 10.62
C LYS A 242 6.87 -2.73 10.10
N PHE A 243 7.00 -1.79 9.18
CA PHE A 243 5.87 -1.12 8.51
C PHE A 243 5.41 -1.95 7.29
N ARG A 244 4.42 -1.45 6.54
CA ARG A 244 3.98 -2.03 5.27
C ARG A 244 3.87 -0.88 4.27
N PRO A 245 4.40 -0.99 3.04
CA PRO A 245 4.20 0.03 2.02
C PRO A 245 2.70 0.25 1.77
N LEU A 246 2.27 1.52 1.79
CA LEU A 246 0.92 1.93 1.41
C LEU A 246 0.96 2.46 -0.02
N VAL A 247 0.08 1.94 -0.89
CA VAL A 247 0.07 2.22 -2.34
C VAL A 247 0.05 3.71 -2.66
N TRP A 248 -0.66 4.54 -1.88
CA TRP A 248 -0.68 6.00 -2.08
C TRP A 248 0.69 6.65 -1.81
N GLN A 249 1.39 6.19 -0.77
CA GLN A 249 2.71 6.69 -0.37
C GLN A 249 3.81 6.19 -1.32
N THR A 250 3.75 4.96 -1.83
CA THR A 250 4.75 4.43 -2.78
C THR A 250 4.51 4.84 -4.24
N SER A 251 3.46 5.62 -4.53
CA SER A 251 3.16 6.15 -5.87
C SER A 251 3.36 7.67 -6.01
N HIS A 252 3.37 8.44 -4.93
CA HIS A 252 3.50 9.90 -4.96
C HIS A 252 4.65 10.38 -4.07
N PRO A 253 5.46 11.35 -4.52
CA PRO A 253 6.46 11.98 -3.68
C PRO A 253 5.78 12.94 -2.71
N TYR A 254 6.22 12.99 -1.46
CA TYR A 254 5.71 13.97 -0.49
C TYR A 254 6.78 14.41 0.51
N VAL A 255 6.65 15.65 0.98
CA VAL A 255 7.46 16.22 2.06
C VAL A 255 6.53 16.63 3.21
N LEU A 256 6.82 16.17 4.42
CA LEU A 256 6.35 16.83 5.64
C LEU A 256 7.41 17.90 5.94
N ALA A 257 7.02 19.18 5.92
CA ALA A 257 7.96 20.28 6.08
C ALA A 257 8.29 20.49 7.56
N ASP A 258 9.58 20.45 7.86
CA ASP A 258 10.14 20.64 9.19
C ASP A 258 10.40 22.13 9.51
N ARG A 259 10.72 22.96 8.49
CA ARG A 259 10.98 24.41 8.63
C ARG A 259 10.37 25.21 7.47
N MET A 260 10.00 26.47 7.75
CA MET A 260 9.44 27.44 6.79
C MET A 260 10.15 28.79 6.93
N GLU A 261 10.48 29.45 5.81
CA GLU A 261 11.06 30.80 5.74
C GLU A 261 10.38 31.60 4.62
N ASP A 262 10.13 32.90 4.83
CA ASP A 262 9.72 33.83 3.75
C ASP A 262 10.97 34.48 3.15
N LEU A 263 11.18 34.33 1.85
CA LEU A 263 12.30 34.93 1.09
C LEU A 263 11.92 36.29 0.46
N THR A 264 10.68 36.76 0.64
CA THR A 264 10.16 37.90 -0.12
C THR A 264 10.83 39.21 0.29
N ASP A 265 11.42 39.92 -0.67
CA ASP A 265 12.00 41.27 -0.52
C ASP A 265 11.22 42.16 0.46
N PRO A 266 11.80 42.56 1.61
CA PRO A 266 11.10 43.36 2.62
C PRO A 266 10.54 44.68 2.10
N GLU A 267 11.14 45.25 1.04
CA GLU A 267 10.61 46.44 0.37
C GLU A 267 9.28 46.17 -0.34
N ARG A 268 9.11 45.03 -1.03
CA ARG A 268 7.84 44.65 -1.67
C ARG A 268 6.75 44.42 -0.63
N VAL A 269 7.12 43.82 0.50
CA VAL A 269 6.22 43.65 1.66
C VAL A 269 5.80 45.01 2.25
N ARG A 270 6.69 46.00 2.22
CA ARG A 270 6.44 47.37 2.69
C ARG A 270 5.59 48.20 1.73
N THR A 271 5.72 48.01 0.41
CA THR A 271 4.88 48.71 -0.58
C THR A 271 3.50 48.08 -0.69
N ASP A 272 3.43 46.76 -0.81
CA ASP A 272 2.19 45.98 -0.95
C ASP A 272 2.18 44.84 0.07
N PRO A 273 1.60 45.03 1.28
CA PRO A 273 1.60 43.98 2.31
C PRO A 273 0.85 42.71 1.89
N LYS A 274 -0.01 42.81 0.87
CA LYS A 274 -0.75 41.72 0.24
C LYS A 274 -0.09 41.12 -1.01
N CYS A 275 1.19 41.42 -1.27
CA CYS A 275 1.94 40.72 -2.31
C CYS A 275 2.01 39.22 -2.01
N ASP A 276 1.89 38.39 -3.06
CA ASP A 276 2.18 36.96 -2.97
C ASP A 276 3.66 36.76 -2.63
N ARG A 277 3.96 35.68 -1.90
CA ARG A 277 5.25 35.41 -1.27
C ARG A 277 6.03 34.31 -1.96
N THR A 278 7.35 34.42 -1.87
CA THR A 278 8.32 33.37 -2.21
C THR A 278 8.76 32.69 -0.91
N VAL A 279 8.40 31.42 -0.71
CA VAL A 279 8.63 30.71 0.56
C VAL A 279 9.60 29.54 0.34
N SER A 280 10.58 29.40 1.22
CA SER A 280 11.37 28.16 1.36
C SER A 280 10.70 27.22 2.35
N LEU A 281 10.47 25.98 1.94
CA LEU A 281 9.99 24.90 2.79
C LEU A 281 11.04 23.79 2.84
N TYR A 282 11.49 23.43 4.03
CA TYR A 282 12.54 22.43 4.24
C TYR A 282 11.93 21.14 4.81
N GLY A 283 12.40 19.98 4.38
CA GLY A 283 12.02 18.71 5.01
C GLY A 283 12.55 17.49 4.28
N TYR A 284 12.39 16.31 4.90
CA TYR A 284 12.77 15.05 4.26
C TYR A 284 11.77 14.60 3.19
N LEU A 285 12.29 14.24 2.01
CA LEU A 285 11.51 13.63 0.94
C LEU A 285 11.13 12.19 1.27
N ARG A 286 9.87 11.84 1.01
CA ARG A 286 9.25 10.55 1.34
C ARG A 286 8.42 10.06 0.15
N GLY A 287 8.17 8.74 0.11
CA GLY A 287 7.34 8.11 -0.92
C GLY A 287 8.14 7.70 -2.17
N THR A 288 8.21 8.59 -3.16
CA THR A 288 8.94 8.35 -4.42
C THR A 288 9.89 9.51 -4.74
N TYR A 289 10.59 9.41 -5.88
CA TYR A 289 11.41 10.50 -6.42
C TYR A 289 10.57 11.74 -6.73
N LEU A 290 11.11 12.93 -6.42
CA LEU A 290 10.51 14.23 -6.76
C LEU A 290 11.24 14.83 -7.98
N LYS A 291 10.48 15.30 -8.98
CA LYS A 291 11.06 15.97 -10.16
C LYS A 291 11.15 17.49 -9.93
N ASN A 292 12.26 18.11 -10.33
CA ASN A 292 12.37 19.58 -10.28
C ASN A 292 11.27 20.21 -11.16
N LYS A 293 10.75 21.36 -10.74
CA LYS A 293 9.63 22.11 -11.37
C LYS A 293 8.31 21.33 -11.48
N GLY A 294 8.15 20.27 -10.67
CA GLY A 294 6.90 19.52 -10.54
C GLY A 294 5.74 20.33 -9.93
N GLN A 295 4.52 19.84 -10.13
CA GLN A 295 3.32 20.38 -9.46
C GLN A 295 3.14 19.74 -8.09
N VAL A 296 2.80 20.55 -7.09
CA VAL A 296 2.66 20.14 -5.69
C VAL A 296 1.39 20.75 -5.08
N HIS A 297 0.61 19.95 -4.38
CA HIS A 297 -0.51 20.41 -3.57
C HIS A 297 -0.09 20.63 -2.11
N ILE A 298 -0.43 21.78 -1.54
CA ILE A 298 -0.35 22.04 -0.09
C ILE A 298 -1.78 21.93 0.48
N PRO A 299 -2.12 20.87 1.23
CA PRO A 299 -3.47 20.68 1.77
C PRO A 299 -3.89 21.83 2.68
N GLY A 300 -4.86 22.63 2.23
CA GLY A 300 -5.33 23.81 2.97
C GLY A 300 -4.86 25.15 2.43
N VAL A 301 -4.02 25.17 1.39
CA VAL A 301 -3.57 26.38 0.68
C VAL A 301 -3.98 26.31 -0.80
N GLY A 302 -3.45 25.37 -1.58
CA GLY A 302 -3.68 25.32 -3.03
C GLY A 302 -2.77 24.34 -3.79
N ASP A 303 -2.90 24.36 -5.13
CA ASP A 303 -2.00 23.71 -6.07
C ASP A 303 -0.95 24.74 -6.53
N PHE A 304 0.33 24.40 -6.49
CA PHE A 304 1.45 25.26 -6.87
C PHE A 304 2.44 24.51 -7.78
N GLN A 305 3.29 25.27 -8.48
CA GLN A 305 4.47 24.73 -9.15
C GLN A 305 5.71 25.09 -8.32
N VAL A 306 6.62 24.15 -8.15
CA VAL A 306 7.90 24.40 -7.47
C VAL A 306 8.80 25.23 -8.40
N ALA A 307 9.43 26.28 -7.87
CA ALA A 307 10.32 27.14 -8.64
C ALA A 307 11.70 26.47 -8.82
N ASP A 308 12.28 26.00 -7.70
CA ASP A 308 13.50 25.21 -7.68
C ASP A 308 13.55 24.27 -6.45
N VAL A 309 14.42 23.26 -6.51
CA VAL A 309 14.64 22.25 -5.47
C VAL A 309 16.14 22.08 -5.25
N ASN A 310 16.58 22.24 -4.00
CA ASN A 310 17.97 22.01 -3.62
C ASN A 310 18.04 20.94 -2.53
N PHE A 311 19.00 20.02 -2.62
CA PHE A 311 19.26 19.06 -1.55
C PHE A 311 20.27 19.64 -0.56
N LEU A 312 20.21 19.18 0.69
CA LEU A 312 21.01 19.68 1.81
C LEU A 312 21.56 18.50 2.62
N PRO A 313 22.68 18.68 3.36
CA PRO A 313 23.17 17.68 4.30
C PRO A 313 22.11 17.37 5.37
N ASP A 314 22.11 16.11 5.81
CA ASP A 314 21.11 15.54 6.71
C ASP A 314 21.27 16.03 8.17
N PRO A 315 20.30 16.79 8.74
CA PRO A 315 20.41 17.28 10.11
C PRO A 315 20.23 16.20 11.18
N CYS A 316 19.89 14.96 10.82
CA CYS A 316 19.87 13.78 11.69
C CYS A 316 20.44 12.54 10.99
N ALA A 317 21.65 12.68 10.45
CA ALA A 317 22.41 11.63 9.78
C ALA A 317 22.52 10.33 10.60
N LEU A 318 22.50 9.18 9.90
CA LEU A 318 22.58 7.86 10.52
C LEU A 318 24.04 7.47 10.81
N PRO A 319 24.37 6.96 12.02
CA PRO A 319 25.76 6.64 12.40
C PRO A 319 26.22 5.29 11.81
N GLY A 320 26.79 5.33 10.59
CA GLY A 320 27.15 4.14 9.81
C GLY A 320 28.39 3.35 10.26
N ALA A 321 29.34 3.98 10.97
CA ALA A 321 30.73 3.49 11.01
C ALA A 321 31.10 2.41 12.06
N GLN A 322 30.25 2.07 13.05
CA GLN A 322 30.67 1.20 14.17
C GLN A 322 29.72 0.01 14.44
N LYS A 323 30.28 -1.22 14.41
CA LYS A 323 29.60 -2.52 14.66
C LYS A 323 28.96 -2.68 16.06
N LYS A 324 29.12 -1.73 17.00
CA LYS A 324 28.49 -1.76 18.34
C LYS A 324 26.96 -1.70 18.24
N ARG A 325 26.24 -2.60 18.96
CA ARG A 325 24.77 -2.70 18.96
C ARG A 325 24.03 -1.55 19.68
N ALA A 326 24.69 -0.85 20.59
CA ALA A 326 24.14 0.32 21.29
C ALA A 326 24.40 1.63 20.52
N LEU A 327 23.65 2.68 20.87
CA LEU A 327 23.76 4.02 20.29
C LEU A 327 24.43 4.97 21.31
N ASN A 328 25.54 5.59 20.91
CA ASN A 328 26.36 6.45 21.77
C ASN A 328 25.61 7.75 22.13
N GLU A 329 26.07 8.49 23.15
CA GLU A 329 25.39 9.73 23.57
C GLU A 329 25.44 10.80 22.46
N LYS A 330 26.59 10.99 21.80
CA LYS A 330 26.78 11.88 20.64
C LYS A 330 25.93 11.51 19.41
N GLU A 331 25.50 10.26 19.30
CA GLU A 331 24.67 9.76 18.18
C GLU A 331 23.17 10.08 18.37
N ARG A 332 22.74 10.57 19.54
CA ARG A 332 21.33 10.81 19.88
C ARG A 332 20.86 12.20 19.45
N LEU A 333 20.99 12.46 18.15
CA LEU A 333 20.58 13.73 17.55
C LEU A 333 19.08 13.98 17.69
N LEU A 334 18.74 15.26 17.89
CA LEU A 334 17.39 15.81 18.00
C LEU A 334 17.31 17.02 17.07
N TYR A 335 16.34 17.01 16.15
CA TYR A 335 16.07 18.12 15.24
C TYR A 335 14.60 18.52 15.30
N ALA A 336 14.33 19.73 15.77
CA ALA A 336 12.99 20.27 15.95
C ALA A 336 13.02 21.82 15.80
N PRO A 337 13.20 22.35 14.58
CA PRO A 337 13.44 23.77 14.35
C PRO A 337 12.24 24.68 14.69
N MET A 338 11.04 24.11 14.82
CA MET A 338 9.82 24.80 15.28
C MET A 338 9.56 24.67 16.79
N ALA A 339 10.44 24.01 17.56
CA ALA A 339 10.24 23.74 18.99
C ALA A 339 11.42 24.23 19.84
N GLY A 340 11.20 24.38 21.14
CA GLY A 340 12.20 24.87 22.10
C GLY A 340 13.30 23.85 22.42
N VAL A 341 14.27 23.68 21.51
CA VAL A 341 15.46 22.83 21.73
C VAL A 341 16.44 23.57 22.63
N GLY A 342 16.78 22.98 23.78
CA GLY A 342 17.73 23.58 24.73
C GLY A 342 17.27 24.89 25.37
N GLY A 343 15.99 25.25 25.25
CA GLY A 343 15.44 26.54 25.69
C GLY A 343 15.43 27.63 24.61
N VAL A 344 15.90 27.35 23.39
CA VAL A 344 15.90 28.30 22.27
C VAL A 344 14.70 28.03 21.35
N VAL A 345 13.82 29.02 21.16
CA VAL A 345 12.65 28.98 20.28
C VAL A 345 12.81 30.00 19.16
N TYR A 346 12.67 29.56 17.91
CA TYR A 346 12.68 30.41 16.72
C TYR A 346 11.24 30.74 16.29
N ASP A 347 10.89 32.02 16.21
CA ASP A 347 9.64 32.49 15.57
C ASP A 347 9.98 33.52 14.49
N LYS A 348 10.05 33.04 13.25
CA LYS A 348 10.43 33.80 12.04
C LYS A 348 11.81 34.46 12.20
N ASP A 349 11.82 35.75 12.50
CA ASP A 349 13.02 36.60 12.62
C ASP A 349 13.44 36.81 14.08
N ALA A 350 12.64 36.35 15.04
CA ALA A 350 12.89 36.47 16.48
C ALA A 350 13.39 35.14 17.08
N VAL A 351 14.32 35.25 18.03
CA VAL A 351 14.83 34.13 18.83
C VAL A 351 14.53 34.40 20.30
N TYR A 352 13.71 33.53 20.91
CA TYR A 352 13.42 33.55 22.33
C TYR A 352 14.29 32.53 23.06
N ILE A 353 14.85 32.91 24.21
CA ILE A 353 15.76 32.07 25.00
C ILE A 353 15.25 31.98 26.45
N ASP A 354 14.72 30.82 26.82
CA ASP A 354 14.25 30.52 28.17
C ASP A 354 15.42 30.19 29.10
N LEU A 355 15.94 31.21 29.79
CA LEU A 355 16.92 31.02 30.86
C LEU A 355 16.28 30.27 32.05
N PRO A 356 16.90 29.20 32.58
CA PRO A 356 16.36 28.50 33.74
C PRO A 356 16.37 29.40 34.98
N ALA A 357 15.28 29.36 35.77
CA ALA A 357 15.00 30.31 36.85
C ALA A 357 16.09 30.44 37.93
N SER A 358 16.98 29.46 38.06
CA SER A 358 18.17 29.53 38.92
C SER A 358 19.06 30.74 38.59
N HIS A 359 19.26 31.05 37.30
CA HIS A 359 20.07 32.20 36.90
C HIS A 359 19.34 33.54 37.03
N VAL A 360 18.00 33.55 36.88
CA VAL A 360 17.19 34.76 37.05
C VAL A 360 17.20 35.23 38.51
N ASN A 361 17.15 34.30 39.47
CA ASN A 361 17.29 34.64 40.89
C ASN A 361 18.72 35.12 41.23
N GLN A 362 19.77 34.47 40.71
CA GLN A 362 21.15 34.93 40.90
C GLN A 362 21.35 36.37 40.40
N GLN A 363 20.74 36.74 39.26
CA GLN A 363 20.77 38.11 38.72
C GLN A 363 19.97 39.14 39.54
N GLN A 364 19.14 38.72 40.51
CA GLN A 364 18.39 39.62 41.40
C GLN A 364 18.99 39.70 42.81
N GLU A 365 19.72 38.69 43.27
CA GLU A 365 20.41 38.72 44.57
C GLU A 365 21.86 39.22 44.49
N GLU A 366 22.55 39.08 43.35
CA GLU A 366 23.92 39.60 43.16
C GLU A 366 23.98 40.78 42.16
N VAL A 367 23.87 42.01 42.68
CA VAL A 367 24.21 43.23 41.91
C VAL A 367 25.75 43.35 41.84
N ARG A 368 26.37 42.60 40.94
CA ARG A 368 27.81 42.72 40.62
C ARG A 368 28.02 43.94 39.72
N PRO A 369 29.12 44.71 39.87
CA PRO A 369 29.40 45.90 39.03
C PRO A 369 29.55 45.58 37.53
N THR A 370 29.72 44.31 37.17
CA THR A 370 29.75 43.85 35.77
C THR A 370 28.40 43.96 35.06
N THR A 371 27.25 43.89 35.75
CA THR A 371 25.93 44.05 35.11
C THR A 371 25.65 45.51 34.79
N GLU A 372 25.99 46.42 35.70
CA GLU A 372 25.93 47.88 35.46
C GLU A 372 26.85 48.29 34.30
N LEU A 373 28.07 47.73 34.23
CA LEU A 373 28.98 47.95 33.10
C LEU A 373 28.35 47.51 31.77
N VAL A 374 27.80 46.29 31.70
CA VAL A 374 27.16 45.76 30.48
C VAL A 374 25.94 46.60 30.10
N GLN A 375 25.12 47.03 31.06
CA GLN A 375 23.98 47.91 30.79
C GLN A 375 24.44 49.29 30.27
N SER A 376 25.48 49.87 30.85
CA SER A 376 26.06 51.14 30.38
C SER A 376 26.62 51.04 28.96
N LEU A 377 27.17 49.88 28.56
CA LEU A 377 27.64 49.62 27.21
C LEU A 377 26.46 49.53 26.22
N ILE A 378 25.40 48.80 26.57
CA ILE A 378 24.17 48.66 25.76
C ILE A 378 23.49 50.02 25.52
N ASP A 379 23.42 50.87 26.55
CA ASP A 379 22.81 52.20 26.44
C ASP A 379 23.66 53.20 25.61
N THR A 380 24.92 52.87 25.29
CA THR A 380 25.79 53.78 24.54
C THR A 380 25.70 53.64 23.02
N HIS A 381 24.69 54.29 22.44
CA HIS A 381 24.44 54.36 20.99
C HIS A 381 25.51 55.10 20.13
N ALA A 382 26.68 55.44 20.68
CA ALA A 382 27.78 56.09 19.96
C ALA A 382 29.07 55.29 20.16
N THR A 383 29.78 55.01 19.05
CA THR A 383 31.02 54.22 19.08
C THR A 383 32.09 54.88 19.96
N LEU A 384 33.00 54.07 20.49
CA LEU A 384 34.12 54.59 21.28
C LEU A 384 34.97 55.55 20.46
N ASP A 385 35.18 55.27 19.17
CA ASP A 385 35.93 56.16 18.27
C ASP A 385 35.24 57.51 18.06
N ALA A 386 33.90 57.53 17.90
CA ALA A 386 33.14 58.78 17.80
C ALA A 386 33.18 59.58 19.10
N LYS A 387 33.24 58.91 20.27
CA LYS A 387 33.44 59.57 21.57
C LYS A 387 34.86 60.08 21.75
N MET A 388 35.88 59.33 21.30
CA MET A 388 37.29 59.74 21.37
C MET A 388 37.60 60.90 20.42
N ALA A 389 37.09 60.87 19.19
CA ALA A 389 37.19 61.98 18.24
C ALA A 389 36.42 63.24 18.71
N ALA A 390 35.33 63.06 19.47
CA ALA A 390 34.64 64.16 20.15
C ALA A 390 35.32 64.60 21.47
N SER A 391 36.25 63.81 22.01
CA SER A 391 36.96 64.11 23.26
C SER A 391 38.15 65.02 22.99
N LYS A 392 38.04 66.26 23.46
CA LYS A 392 39.02 67.31 23.20
C LYS A 392 40.09 67.35 24.29
N VAL A 393 41.32 67.01 23.93
CA VAL A 393 42.47 67.03 24.85
C VAL A 393 43.06 68.44 24.92
N SER A 394 43.34 68.91 26.15
CA SER A 394 44.13 70.12 26.41
C SER A 394 45.41 69.74 27.15
N LEU A 395 46.58 70.08 26.60
CA LEU A 395 47.87 69.71 27.18
C LEU A 395 48.21 70.49 28.47
N PHE A 396 47.60 71.68 28.67
CA PHE A 396 47.75 72.47 29.89
C PHE A 396 46.42 73.11 30.31
N SER A 397 46.27 73.40 31.61
CA SER A 397 45.07 73.99 32.21
C SER A 397 44.83 75.44 31.79
N GLY A 398 44.30 75.61 30.58
CA GLY A 398 44.04 76.90 29.92
C GLY A 398 44.55 77.02 28.49
N SER A 399 45.14 75.97 27.92
CA SER A 399 45.51 75.96 26.49
C SER A 399 44.27 75.83 25.59
N ALA A 400 44.44 76.11 24.29
CA ALA A 400 43.50 75.65 23.28
C ALA A 400 43.40 74.10 23.31
N THR A 401 42.29 73.58 22.79
CA THR A 401 42.07 72.15 22.59
C THR A 401 42.40 71.76 21.16
N LEU A 402 42.97 70.57 20.98
CA LEU A 402 43.29 70.00 19.67
C LEU A 402 42.08 69.19 19.15
N GLU A 403 41.81 69.26 17.84
CA GLU A 403 40.95 68.30 17.12
C GLU A 403 41.83 67.31 16.35
N SER A 404 41.34 66.08 16.11
CA SER A 404 42.16 65.03 15.49
C SER A 404 42.65 65.38 14.08
N THR A 405 41.90 66.24 13.36
CA THR A 405 42.29 66.77 12.04
C THR A 405 43.53 67.65 12.07
N ASP A 406 43.89 68.23 13.23
CA ASP A 406 45.07 69.10 13.38
C ASP A 406 46.40 68.30 13.35
N ILE A 407 46.33 66.96 13.45
CA ILE A 407 47.48 66.06 13.51
C ILE A 407 47.85 65.52 12.11
N ASP A 408 46.85 65.23 11.27
CA ASP A 408 47.07 64.55 9.99
C ASP A 408 47.72 65.44 8.91
N GLU A 409 47.53 66.78 8.95
CA GLU A 409 48.04 67.72 7.93
C GLU A 409 49.59 67.86 7.87
N GLN A 410 50.34 67.15 8.72
CA GLN A 410 51.83 67.18 8.71
C GLN A 410 52.49 65.88 8.21
N SER A 411 51.72 64.84 7.87
CA SER A 411 52.22 63.48 7.53
C SER A 411 52.77 63.31 6.10
N GLY A 412 53.40 64.36 5.53
CA GLY A 412 53.60 64.53 4.08
C GLY A 412 55.02 64.37 3.51
N GLU A 413 55.90 63.51 4.05
CA GLU A 413 57.18 63.18 3.39
C GLU A 413 57.69 61.77 3.75
N GLU A 414 58.24 61.02 2.78
CA GLU A 414 58.59 59.59 2.90
C GLU A 414 60.02 59.33 3.43
N LYS A 415 60.21 58.29 4.28
CA LYS A 415 61.42 57.42 4.23
C LYS A 415 61.40 56.13 5.07
N GLU A 416 62.46 55.35 4.86
CA GLU A 416 62.66 53.92 5.19
C GLU A 416 63.00 53.65 6.68
N GLY A 417 62.93 52.37 7.08
CA GLY A 417 63.02 51.91 8.47
C GLY A 417 64.43 51.65 9.06
N PRO A 418 64.51 51.06 10.27
CA PRO A 418 65.75 50.91 11.05
C PRO A 418 66.78 49.91 10.48
N GLN A 419 68.06 50.06 10.87
CA GLN A 419 69.21 49.32 10.32
C GLN A 419 70.01 48.54 11.38
N GLU A 420 70.64 47.43 10.96
CA GLU A 420 71.74 46.79 11.69
C GLU A 420 73.08 47.54 11.50
N GLN A 421 74.03 47.40 12.45
CA GLN A 421 75.44 47.75 12.24
C GLN A 421 76.42 46.67 12.73
N CYS A 422 77.62 46.67 12.13
CA CYS A 422 78.63 45.61 12.30
C CYS A 422 80.04 46.22 12.28
N VAL A 423 80.70 46.22 13.44
CA VAL A 423 81.97 46.96 13.69
C VAL A 423 83.19 46.05 13.51
N TRP A 424 84.33 46.65 13.12
CA TRP A 424 85.62 45.98 12.97
C TRP A 424 86.56 46.38 14.12
N ASP A 425 87.11 45.40 14.84
CA ASP A 425 88.04 45.63 15.96
C ASP A 425 89.51 45.66 15.46
N PRO A 426 90.24 46.79 15.65
CA PRO A 426 91.63 46.92 15.20
C PRO A 426 92.61 45.90 15.81
N ASN A 427 92.35 45.41 17.03
CA ASN A 427 93.33 44.62 17.79
C ASN A 427 93.28 43.11 17.48
N THR A 428 92.23 42.61 16.83
CA THR A 428 92.03 41.15 16.60
C THR A 428 91.75 40.77 15.14
N GLN A 429 91.62 41.74 14.23
CA GLN A 429 91.39 41.53 12.79
C GLN A 429 90.22 40.58 12.41
N ARG A 430 89.14 40.57 13.20
CA ARG A 430 87.87 39.94 12.82
C ARG A 430 86.68 40.86 13.12
N LYS A 431 85.62 40.70 12.33
CA LYS A 431 84.31 41.36 12.50
C LYS A 431 83.39 40.50 13.35
N ARG A 432 82.59 41.11 14.23
CA ARG A 432 81.49 40.45 14.97
C ARG A 432 80.28 41.39 15.08
N ARG A 433 79.08 40.79 15.11
CA ARG A 433 77.82 41.46 15.46
C ARG A 433 77.65 41.48 16.99
N LYS A 434 77.06 42.56 17.52
CA LYS A 434 76.50 42.63 18.88
C LYS A 434 75.25 43.52 18.81
N VAL A 435 74.14 43.06 19.39
CA VAL A 435 73.00 43.91 19.76
C VAL A 435 73.16 44.25 21.24
N VAL A 436 72.83 45.48 21.65
CA VAL A 436 72.97 45.94 23.03
C VAL A 436 71.67 46.55 23.50
N PHE A 437 71.11 45.98 24.56
CA PHE A 437 70.28 46.67 25.54
C PHE A 437 71.11 46.77 26.82
N THR A 438 71.04 47.91 27.50
CA THR A 438 71.53 48.17 28.87
C THR A 438 70.77 49.39 29.40
N GLU A 439 70.47 49.39 30.70
CA GLU A 439 69.59 50.34 31.38
C GLU A 439 70.44 51.26 32.29
N GLU A 440 70.25 51.19 33.62
CA GLU A 440 71.04 51.83 34.70
C GLU A 440 70.86 53.37 34.87
N ASP A 441 70.59 53.95 36.06
CA ASP A 441 69.99 53.39 37.30
C ASP A 441 69.13 54.48 38.06
N GLU A 442 69.12 54.81 39.37
CA GLU A 442 69.98 54.56 40.56
C GLU A 442 69.20 54.92 41.88
N GLU A 443 69.05 53.98 42.84
CA GLU A 443 68.90 54.09 44.34
C GLU A 443 67.64 54.69 45.11
N ASP A 444 66.98 53.81 45.89
CA ASP A 444 66.80 53.78 47.38
C ASP A 444 65.58 54.33 48.23
N ASP A 445 65.14 53.41 49.13
CA ASP A 445 64.63 53.43 50.54
C ASP A 445 63.40 54.25 51.06
N ASP A 446 62.46 53.53 51.74
CA ASP A 446 62.29 53.53 53.22
C ASP A 446 61.15 52.55 53.73
N ASP A 447 61.42 51.85 54.84
CA ASP A 447 60.57 51.30 55.94
C ASP A 447 59.48 50.18 55.81
N ASP A 448 59.73 49.10 56.60
CA ASP A 448 58.89 48.43 57.65
C ASP A 448 58.00 47.14 57.46
N ASP A 449 58.06 46.32 58.54
CA ASP A 449 57.19 45.24 59.07
C ASP A 449 57.09 43.83 58.39
N ASP A 450 58.13 43.00 58.61
CA ASP A 450 58.22 41.72 59.38
C ASP A 450 57.00 40.78 59.67
N ASP A 451 57.35 39.54 60.07
CA ASP A 451 56.58 38.38 60.63
C ASP A 451 55.59 37.62 59.69
N ASP A 452 55.55 36.28 59.55
CA ASP A 452 56.42 35.08 59.77
C ASP A 452 55.54 33.86 59.31
N ASP A 453 55.96 32.65 58.93
CA ASP A 453 57.26 31.94 58.79
C ASP A 453 57.04 30.69 57.86
N ASP A 454 58.11 30.11 57.32
CA ASP A 454 58.40 28.68 56.98
C ASP A 454 57.36 27.77 56.21
N ASP A 455 57.74 26.84 55.33
CA ASP A 455 59.05 26.52 54.70
C ASP A 455 58.89 25.63 53.43
N ASP A 456 59.86 25.76 52.52
CA ASP A 456 60.55 24.81 51.60
C ASP A 456 59.97 23.45 51.08
N ASP A 457 60.41 23.12 49.85
CA ASP A 457 60.85 21.79 49.31
C ASP A 457 59.85 20.61 49.12
N ASP A 458 59.95 19.74 48.09
CA ASP A 458 60.76 19.73 46.84
C ASP A 458 60.08 18.81 45.76
N GLU A 459 60.78 18.49 44.65
CA GLU A 459 60.30 17.71 43.50
C GLU A 459 60.26 16.14 43.66
N GLU A 460 59.59 15.49 42.68
CA GLU A 460 59.71 14.09 42.18
C GLU A 460 59.13 12.83 42.89
N GLU A 461 58.39 12.07 42.05
CA GLU A 461 58.24 10.59 41.88
C GLU A 461 57.62 9.57 42.90
N GLU A 462 56.80 8.70 42.29
CA GLU A 462 56.48 7.25 42.50
C GLU A 462 55.76 6.63 43.74
N GLU A 463 54.67 5.91 43.39
CA GLU A 463 54.23 4.55 43.81
C GLU A 463 53.65 4.18 45.21
N GLU A 464 52.55 3.41 45.13
CA GLU A 464 52.00 2.32 45.98
C GLU A 464 51.78 2.41 47.54
N ASP A 465 50.51 2.17 47.89
CA ASP A 465 50.00 1.20 48.90
C ASP A 465 49.95 1.40 50.45
N ASP A 466 48.69 1.30 50.92
CA ASP A 466 48.15 0.48 52.03
C ASP A 466 48.10 0.93 53.53
N ILE A 467 46.86 0.82 54.04
CA ILE A 467 46.41 0.29 55.36
C ILE A 467 46.31 1.13 56.67
N SER A 468 45.09 1.10 57.25
CA SER A 468 44.70 1.34 58.68
C SER A 468 44.91 2.75 59.28
N GLY A 469 44.17 3.22 60.31
CA GLY A 469 43.04 2.66 61.09
C GLY A 469 42.76 3.50 62.36
N SER A 470 41.65 3.24 63.08
CA SER A 470 41.13 3.97 64.29
C SER A 470 40.64 5.42 64.08
N SER A 471 39.48 5.91 64.54
CA SER A 471 38.62 5.73 65.75
C SER A 471 38.86 6.81 66.83
N ASP A 472 37.91 7.27 67.68
CA ASP A 472 36.51 6.87 68.00
C ASP A 472 35.60 8.11 68.23
N ASP A 473 34.27 7.91 68.34
CA ASP A 473 33.44 8.32 69.51
C ASP A 473 31.90 8.18 69.29
N GLU A 474 31.41 6.96 69.55
CA GLU A 474 30.18 6.54 70.29
C GLU A 474 28.72 6.98 69.92
N ASP A 475 27.89 5.93 69.75
CA ASP A 475 26.49 5.70 70.18
C ASP A 475 25.29 6.53 69.61
N GLY A 476 24.13 5.93 69.28
CA GLY A 476 23.65 4.53 69.31
C GLY A 476 22.11 4.48 69.07
N ASP A 477 21.40 3.38 68.83
CA ASP A 477 21.75 1.94 68.73
C ASP A 477 20.57 1.14 68.07
N GLN A 478 20.81 -0.14 67.72
CA GLN A 478 19.89 -1.29 67.55
C GLN A 478 19.17 -1.66 66.22
N GLU A 479 19.51 -2.91 65.82
CA GLU A 479 18.85 -3.94 64.99
C GLU A 479 19.04 -3.97 63.45
N GLU A 480 19.18 -5.20 62.93
CA GLU A 480 20.14 -5.55 61.86
C GLU A 480 19.52 -6.06 60.54
N ASP A 481 20.37 -6.16 59.50
CA ASP A 481 20.08 -6.78 58.19
C ASP A 481 20.01 -8.32 58.24
N GLU A 482 19.20 -8.91 57.35
CA GLU A 482 19.64 -10.01 56.47
C GLU A 482 18.59 -10.27 55.36
N ASP A 483 18.98 -10.25 54.07
CA ASP A 483 18.50 -11.18 53.04
C ASP A 483 19.13 -10.90 51.65
N LYS A 484 20.10 -11.72 51.26
CA LYS A 484 20.48 -11.94 49.85
C LYS A 484 20.70 -13.43 49.60
N ASP A 485 19.64 -14.17 49.28
CA ASP A 485 19.71 -15.20 48.23
C ASP A 485 18.34 -15.81 47.84
N ASN A 486 18.36 -16.75 46.88
CA ASN A 486 17.25 -17.63 46.42
C ASN A 486 16.43 -17.20 45.19
N LEU A 487 17.09 -17.08 44.03
CA LEU A 487 16.42 -17.00 42.71
C LEU A 487 16.08 -18.40 42.11
N SER A 488 16.37 -19.50 42.80
CA SER A 488 16.48 -20.85 42.22
C SER A 488 15.33 -21.83 42.50
N THR A 489 14.38 -21.49 43.38
CA THR A 489 13.46 -22.48 44.02
C THR A 489 12.01 -22.49 43.51
N PHE A 490 11.63 -21.69 42.50
CA PHE A 490 10.23 -21.59 42.02
C PHE A 490 9.89 -22.31 40.70
N LEU A 491 10.83 -23.05 40.09
CA LEU A 491 10.65 -23.67 38.76
C LEU A 491 10.49 -25.20 38.74
N LYS A 492 10.31 -25.86 39.90
CA LYS A 492 10.33 -27.33 40.01
C LYS A 492 9.05 -28.05 40.47
N GLU A 493 7.99 -27.35 40.89
CA GLU A 493 6.84 -28.00 41.57
C GLU A 493 5.53 -28.11 40.75
N ALA A 494 5.59 -27.93 39.43
CA ALA A 494 4.40 -27.97 38.55
C ALA A 494 4.35 -29.18 37.59
N ARG A 495 5.08 -30.28 37.86
CA ARG A 495 5.26 -31.37 36.90
C ARG A 495 5.42 -32.79 37.48
N ALA A 496 4.55 -33.18 38.43
CA ALA A 496 4.42 -34.57 38.87
C ALA A 496 2.96 -34.94 39.19
N LYS A 497 2.63 -36.24 39.08
CA LYS A 497 1.36 -36.91 39.46
C LYS A 497 0.13 -36.62 38.58
N SER A 498 0.01 -37.41 37.50
CA SER A 498 -1.27 -38.03 37.13
C SER A 498 -1.38 -39.41 37.80
N ASP A 499 -2.60 -39.98 37.79
CA ASP A 499 -2.95 -41.37 38.19
C ASP A 499 -2.83 -41.65 39.73
N GLU A 500 -3.75 -42.34 40.43
CA GLU A 500 -4.61 -43.48 40.04
C GLU A 500 -6.09 -43.46 40.56
N THR A 501 -6.94 -44.21 39.84
CA THR A 501 -8.16 -45.00 40.23
C THR A 501 -9.22 -44.58 41.29
N GLU A 502 -10.43 -44.31 40.77
CA GLU A 502 -11.73 -45.00 41.01
C GLU A 502 -12.54 -45.04 42.36
N LYS A 503 -13.89 -45.07 42.17
CA LYS A 503 -14.96 -45.83 42.87
C LYS A 503 -15.51 -45.39 44.27
N LYS A 504 -16.64 -44.65 44.28
CA LYS A 504 -18.03 -45.16 44.51
C LYS A 504 -19.11 -44.05 44.69
N ILE A 505 -20.38 -44.44 44.51
CA ILE A 505 -21.63 -43.70 44.84
C ILE A 505 -22.57 -44.72 45.54
N PRO A 506 -23.41 -44.35 46.55
CA PRO A 506 -24.74 -43.72 46.37
C PRO A 506 -24.94 -42.57 47.41
N ASP A 507 -26.11 -41.97 47.75
CA ASP A 507 -27.54 -42.11 47.34
C ASP A 507 -28.30 -40.75 47.58
N ALA A 508 -29.64 -40.74 47.55
CA ALA A 508 -30.54 -39.61 47.86
C ALA A 508 -31.77 -40.11 48.70
N PRO A 509 -32.97 -39.46 48.76
CA PRO A 509 -33.42 -38.06 48.63
C PRO A 509 -34.20 -37.66 49.95
N PRO A 510 -35.40 -37.00 50.04
CA PRO A 510 -36.18 -36.05 49.19
C PRO A 510 -36.74 -34.81 49.98
N VAL A 511 -37.89 -34.23 49.54
CA VAL A 511 -38.81 -33.23 50.19
C VAL A 511 -38.56 -31.74 49.84
N LYS A 512 -39.53 -30.90 49.37
CA LYS A 512 -40.92 -31.04 48.82
C LYS A 512 -41.26 -29.83 47.91
N LYS A 513 -42.29 -29.92 47.04
CA LYS A 513 -42.87 -28.82 46.22
C LYS A 513 -44.23 -28.34 46.77
N PRO A 514 -44.78 -27.18 46.36
CA PRO A 514 -45.70 -27.07 45.18
C PRO A 514 -45.20 -26.05 44.12
N LYS A 515 -45.52 -26.13 42.80
CA LYS A 515 -46.79 -25.82 42.07
C LYS A 515 -47.30 -24.38 42.35
N LEU A 516 -47.70 -23.55 41.37
CA LEU A 516 -47.95 -23.66 39.91
C LEU A 516 -47.67 -22.24 39.28
N GLU A 517 -47.64 -21.94 37.97
CA GLU A 517 -47.96 -22.63 36.69
C GLU A 517 -46.94 -22.20 35.58
N GLU A 518 -47.32 -22.05 34.30
CA GLU A 518 -46.40 -21.83 33.16
C GLU A 518 -46.72 -20.63 32.26
N ARG A 519 -45.67 -19.97 31.74
CA ARG A 519 -45.65 -19.46 30.35
C ARG A 519 -44.21 -19.34 29.84
N LYS A 520 -43.94 -19.88 28.65
CA LYS A 520 -42.60 -19.96 28.06
C LYS A 520 -42.15 -18.65 27.40
N GLU A 521 -40.89 -18.31 27.61
CA GLU A 521 -40.05 -17.54 26.70
C GLU A 521 -38.90 -18.44 26.24
N GLU A 522 -38.66 -18.51 24.92
CA GLU A 522 -37.50 -19.17 24.30
C GLU A 522 -37.12 -18.33 23.06
N GLY A 523 -35.86 -18.01 22.80
CA GLY A 523 -34.66 -18.30 23.60
C GLY A 523 -33.41 -17.61 23.03
N ALA A 524 -32.24 -17.93 23.59
CA ALA A 524 -30.93 -17.53 23.10
C ALA A 524 -29.95 -18.72 23.17
N GLU A 525 -28.81 -18.59 22.49
CA GLU A 525 -27.74 -19.60 22.29
C GLU A 525 -27.08 -20.06 23.63
N VAL A 526 -26.32 -21.15 23.75
CA VAL A 526 -25.04 -21.52 23.07
C VAL A 526 -24.82 -23.08 23.01
N PRO A 527 -23.68 -23.67 22.54
CA PRO A 527 -23.70 -24.92 21.72
C PRO A 527 -22.93 -26.14 22.29
N ALA A 528 -22.90 -27.25 21.53
CA ALA A 528 -21.82 -28.26 21.51
C ALA A 528 -21.77 -29.05 20.16
N PHE A 529 -20.60 -29.63 19.85
CA PHE A 529 -20.22 -30.29 18.58
C PHE A 529 -20.75 -31.72 18.37
N ALA A 530 -20.87 -32.14 17.11
CA ALA A 530 -20.45 -33.45 16.58
C ALA A 530 -20.29 -33.37 15.04
N ASP A 531 -19.38 -34.16 14.47
CA ASP A 531 -18.78 -33.94 13.14
C ASP A 531 -19.51 -34.59 11.94
N SER A 532 -19.29 -34.04 10.74
CA SER A 532 -19.14 -34.80 9.49
C SER A 532 -18.50 -33.93 8.39
N GLU A 533 -17.47 -34.45 7.73
CA GLU A 533 -16.81 -33.83 6.56
C GLU A 533 -17.64 -33.99 5.26
N ASP A 534 -17.51 -33.06 4.31
CA ASP A 534 -17.24 -33.32 2.88
C ASP A 534 -17.14 -31.99 2.09
N ASP A 535 -16.32 -31.97 1.03
CA ASP A 535 -15.97 -30.76 0.28
C ASP A 535 -17.06 -30.22 -0.67
N LEU A 536 -16.94 -28.92 -0.98
CA LEU A 536 -17.68 -28.24 -2.04
C LEU A 536 -16.69 -27.68 -3.06
N GLU A 537 -16.77 -28.18 -4.29
CA GLU A 537 -16.31 -27.42 -5.46
C GLU A 537 -17.43 -27.19 -6.48
N MET A 538 -17.46 -25.93 -6.90
CA MET A 538 -18.00 -25.34 -8.13
C MET A 538 -19.30 -25.90 -8.73
N SER A 539 -20.34 -25.07 -8.59
CA SER A 539 -21.52 -25.09 -9.45
C SER A 539 -21.31 -24.22 -10.69
N GLU A 540 -21.51 -24.79 -11.87
CA GLU A 540 -21.95 -24.06 -13.05
C GLU A 540 -23.39 -24.50 -13.38
N GLU A 541 -24.31 -23.54 -13.50
CA GLU A 541 -25.67 -23.77 -13.98
C GLU A 541 -25.85 -23.04 -15.31
N GLU A 542 -25.66 -23.75 -16.43
CA GLU A 542 -26.25 -23.35 -17.71
C GLU A 542 -27.78 -23.50 -17.69
N SER A 543 -28.46 -22.71 -18.52
CA SER A 543 -29.87 -22.90 -18.84
C SER A 543 -30.17 -22.51 -20.29
N GLU A 544 -30.48 -23.52 -21.10
CA GLU A 544 -30.82 -23.43 -22.53
C GLU A 544 -32.16 -22.71 -22.79
N GLN A 545 -32.39 -22.21 -24.02
CA GLN A 545 -33.68 -22.44 -24.71
C GLN A 545 -33.68 -22.13 -26.24
N GLU A 546 -34.05 -23.17 -27.01
CA GLU A 546 -34.95 -23.14 -28.21
C GLU A 546 -34.56 -22.37 -29.51
N VAL A 547 -33.71 -23.01 -30.31
CA VAL A 547 -33.98 -23.55 -31.67
C VAL A 547 -34.98 -22.82 -32.62
N GLU A 548 -34.48 -22.38 -33.79
CA GLU A 548 -35.03 -22.73 -35.12
C GLU A 548 -33.89 -22.72 -36.16
N ALA A 549 -34.02 -23.40 -37.33
CA ALA A 549 -32.85 -23.78 -38.15
C ALA A 549 -33.08 -23.80 -39.68
N ALA A 550 -32.03 -23.50 -40.46
CA ALA A 550 -31.60 -24.25 -41.66
C ALA A 550 -30.36 -23.68 -42.39
N ARG A 551 -29.34 -24.54 -42.63
CA ARG A 551 -28.25 -24.47 -43.64
C ARG A 551 -27.11 -23.44 -43.42
N ALA A 552 -25.83 -23.75 -43.68
CA ALA A 552 -25.17 -24.98 -44.18
C ALA A 552 -23.74 -25.15 -43.63
N GLY A 553 -23.15 -26.35 -43.80
CA GLY A 553 -21.85 -26.77 -43.21
C GLY A 553 -22.07 -27.30 -41.79
N ASP A 554 -22.31 -28.59 -41.51
CA ASP A 554 -21.63 -29.85 -41.89
C ASP A 554 -20.40 -30.17 -40.99
N SER A 555 -20.19 -31.46 -40.67
CA SER A 555 -19.78 -31.84 -39.31
C SER A 555 -19.18 -33.25 -39.15
N GLY A 556 -18.24 -33.44 -38.21
CA GLY A 556 -17.99 -34.77 -37.64
C GLY A 556 -16.70 -35.03 -36.85
N HIS A 557 -16.72 -34.75 -35.53
CA HIS A 557 -16.29 -35.63 -34.43
C HIS A 557 -15.03 -36.55 -34.53
N CYS A 558 -14.16 -36.47 -33.51
CA CYS A 558 -13.31 -37.51 -32.86
C CYS A 558 -11.78 -37.29 -32.85
N SER A 559 -11.21 -37.71 -31.71
CA SER A 559 -9.93 -38.42 -31.47
C SER A 559 -8.61 -37.98 -32.15
N GLU A 560 -7.66 -37.64 -31.26
CA GLU A 560 -6.32 -38.27 -31.13
C GLU A 560 -5.34 -38.16 -32.32
N GLU A 561 -4.09 -38.60 -32.07
CA GLU A 561 -2.94 -38.70 -32.98
C GLU A 561 -2.37 -37.36 -33.51
N ASP A 562 -1.41 -36.84 -32.73
CA ASP A 562 0.02 -36.62 -33.10
C ASP A 562 0.43 -35.64 -34.21
N GLU A 563 1.71 -35.25 -34.13
CA GLU A 563 2.69 -34.84 -35.17
C GLU A 563 2.21 -33.96 -36.37
N GLU A 564 2.88 -32.87 -36.71
CA GLU A 564 4.31 -32.82 -37.05
C GLU A 564 4.99 -31.48 -36.71
N GLU A 565 6.32 -31.52 -36.80
CA GLU A 565 7.31 -30.44 -36.96
C GLU A 565 7.21 -29.25 -35.97
N SER A 566 7.94 -29.24 -34.85
CA SER A 566 9.40 -29.39 -34.62
C SER A 566 10.13 -28.05 -34.55
N ASP A 567 10.80 -27.89 -33.42
CA ASP A 567 12.23 -27.62 -33.30
C ASP A 567 12.86 -26.29 -33.83
N ASP A 568 13.71 -25.61 -33.07
CA ASP A 568 13.71 -25.46 -31.60
C ASP A 568 14.59 -24.28 -31.15
N GLU A 569 14.81 -24.19 -29.82
CA GLU A 569 16.11 -24.01 -29.10
C GLU A 569 17.38 -23.53 -29.87
N ASN A 570 18.36 -22.88 -29.23
CA ASN A 570 18.51 -22.41 -27.84
C ASN A 570 19.34 -21.08 -27.86
N ASP A 571 19.75 -20.43 -26.76
CA ASP A 571 20.06 -20.92 -25.41
C ASP A 571 19.96 -19.76 -24.40
N GLU A 572 19.68 -20.07 -23.13
CA GLU A 572 20.12 -19.19 -22.04
C GLU A 572 21.60 -19.50 -21.70
N GLU A 573 22.29 -18.74 -20.87
CA GLU A 573 22.29 -19.01 -19.42
C GLU A 573 23.06 -17.95 -18.64
N GLU A 574 22.58 -17.67 -17.42
CA GLU A 574 23.14 -18.13 -16.12
C GLU A 574 24.68 -18.36 -15.94
N SER A 575 25.23 -18.39 -14.71
CA SER A 575 24.60 -18.50 -13.38
C SER A 575 25.25 -17.61 -12.29
N GLU A 576 24.77 -17.75 -11.06
CA GLU A 576 25.24 -17.07 -9.84
C GLU A 576 26.52 -17.70 -9.23
N ASP A 577 27.00 -17.15 -8.10
CA ASP A 577 28.03 -17.76 -7.24
C ASP A 577 27.75 -17.42 -5.75
N GLU A 578 27.75 -18.40 -4.84
CA GLU A 578 27.26 -18.27 -3.45
C GLU A 578 28.10 -19.06 -2.40
N SER A 579 28.70 -18.31 -1.45
CA SER A 579 29.07 -18.75 -0.07
C SER A 579 30.24 -19.76 0.14
N MET A 580 30.62 -20.16 1.38
CA MET A 580 31.14 -19.45 2.57
C MET A 580 31.63 -20.48 3.64
N GLU A 581 32.54 -20.15 4.60
CA GLU A 581 32.64 -20.63 6.04
C GLU A 581 34.04 -20.30 6.70
N GLU A 582 34.20 -20.46 8.03
CA GLU A 582 35.35 -20.07 8.93
C GLU A 582 35.84 -21.30 9.78
N ASP A 583 37.02 -21.47 10.44
CA ASP A 583 38.29 -20.72 10.70
C ASP A 583 39.50 -21.71 10.48
N ASP A 584 40.66 -21.93 11.17
CA ASP A 584 41.40 -21.49 12.41
C ASP A 584 42.95 -21.74 12.18
N THR A 585 43.75 -22.10 13.20
CA THR A 585 45.24 -22.04 13.32
C THR A 585 45.82 -23.25 14.13
N PRO A 586 47.10 -23.38 14.60
CA PRO A 586 48.35 -22.57 14.51
C PRO A 586 49.58 -23.39 13.94
N ASP A 587 50.88 -23.01 13.93
CA ASP A 587 51.72 -22.29 14.92
C ASP A 587 53.06 -21.71 14.36
N ALA A 588 53.63 -20.74 15.10
CA ALA A 588 55.01 -20.26 15.25
C ALA A 588 56.03 -20.12 14.08
N THR A 589 56.95 -19.13 14.06
CA THR A 589 57.02 -17.72 14.55
C THR A 589 58.35 -17.11 14.09
N MET A 590 58.40 -15.82 13.76
CA MET A 590 59.54 -14.91 14.01
C MET A 590 59.01 -13.47 14.09
N LYS A 591 59.54 -12.65 15.01
CA LYS A 591 59.11 -11.26 15.28
C LYS A 591 60.24 -10.26 15.04
N LYS A 592 59.95 -9.08 14.48
CA LYS A 592 59.85 -7.85 15.29
C LYS A 592 59.10 -6.72 14.54
N GLN A 593 58.91 -5.59 15.22
CA GLN A 593 58.02 -4.49 14.83
C GLN A 593 58.77 -3.34 14.14
N THR A 594 57.97 -2.45 13.57
CA THR A 594 58.31 -1.18 12.90
C THR A 594 59.13 -0.20 13.75
N ALA A 595 60.10 0.45 13.12
CA ALA A 595 60.56 1.81 13.38
C ALA A 595 61.07 2.41 12.06
N SER A 596 61.20 3.73 11.98
CA SER A 596 61.68 4.49 10.81
C SER A 596 62.98 5.21 11.12
N GLU A 597 63.91 5.30 10.16
CA GLU A 597 64.71 6.50 9.81
C GLU A 597 65.77 6.20 8.70
N SER A 598 66.23 7.26 8.02
CA SER A 598 67.58 7.58 7.46
C SER A 598 68.54 6.45 6.95
N GLU A 599 69.41 6.60 5.94
CA GLU A 599 70.20 7.75 5.40
C GLU A 599 70.43 7.63 3.85
N GLU A 600 71.36 8.44 3.30
CA GLU A 600 71.72 8.57 1.86
C GLU A 600 73.07 7.87 1.50
N ASP A 601 73.31 7.66 0.19
CA ASP A 601 74.60 7.30 -0.47
C ASP A 601 75.25 5.93 -0.13
N GLU A 602 76.16 5.31 -0.93
CA GLU A 602 77.16 5.79 -1.92
C GLU A 602 77.16 5.02 -3.28
N GLU A 603 77.60 5.71 -4.36
CA GLU A 603 78.40 5.27 -5.55
C GLU A 603 78.03 4.03 -6.42
N GLU A 604 78.19 4.02 -7.76
CA GLU A 604 78.23 5.04 -8.82
C GLU A 604 78.12 4.37 -10.24
N GLU A 605 77.55 5.08 -11.24
CA GLU A 605 77.71 4.96 -12.74
C GLU A 605 77.59 3.58 -13.49
N GLU A 606 77.16 3.47 -14.76
CA GLU A 606 76.72 4.43 -15.79
C GLU A 606 75.72 3.83 -16.83
N GLN A 607 75.01 4.70 -17.58
CA GLN A 607 74.37 4.51 -18.90
C GLN A 607 73.35 3.36 -19.18
N GLY A 608 72.06 3.67 -18.98
CA GLY A 608 71.16 3.95 -20.13
C GLY A 608 70.30 2.83 -20.76
N GLY A 609 69.03 2.71 -20.33
CA GLY A 609 68.02 1.92 -21.07
C GLY A 609 66.54 2.10 -20.65
N LEU A 610 65.72 2.65 -21.56
CA LEU A 610 64.26 2.37 -21.69
C LEU A 610 63.28 2.79 -20.57
N ARG A 611 63.44 3.97 -19.93
CA ARG A 611 62.49 4.57 -18.95
C ARG A 611 61.04 4.82 -19.45
N TRP A 612 60.68 4.44 -20.68
CA TRP A 612 59.33 4.64 -21.23
C TRP A 612 58.32 3.57 -20.81
N LYS A 613 58.79 2.40 -20.32
CA LYS A 613 57.91 1.35 -19.77
C LYS A 613 57.48 1.66 -18.33
N GLU A 614 58.26 2.43 -17.58
CA GLU A 614 57.89 2.86 -16.23
C GLU A 614 56.64 3.76 -16.25
N GLY A 615 55.65 3.40 -15.45
CA GLY A 615 54.35 4.05 -15.41
C GLY A 615 53.54 3.92 -16.70
N LEU A 616 53.85 2.98 -17.62
CA LEU A 616 53.05 2.82 -18.86
C LEU A 616 51.59 2.51 -18.56
N GLN A 617 51.30 1.66 -17.56
CA GLN A 617 49.95 1.31 -17.14
C GLN A 617 49.21 2.48 -16.47
N GLN A 618 49.93 3.30 -15.70
CA GLN A 618 49.39 4.54 -15.11
C GLN A 618 49.12 5.60 -16.18
N LYS A 619 50.05 5.78 -17.14
CA LYS A 619 49.86 6.67 -18.30
C LYS A 619 48.74 6.16 -19.20
N ALA A 620 48.52 4.85 -19.30
CA ALA A 620 47.41 4.26 -20.04
C ALA A 620 46.06 4.50 -19.33
N SER A 621 45.97 4.35 -18.00
CA SER A 621 44.76 4.67 -17.25
C SER A 621 44.49 6.19 -17.20
N GLU A 622 45.51 7.02 -17.04
CA GLU A 622 45.39 8.48 -17.17
C GLU A 622 45.02 8.92 -18.60
N ALA A 623 45.56 8.28 -19.63
CA ALA A 623 45.19 8.54 -21.02
C ALA A 623 43.75 8.10 -21.30
N PHE A 624 43.32 6.94 -20.79
CA PHE A 624 41.94 6.47 -20.88
C PHE A 624 40.96 7.39 -20.14
N LEU A 625 41.31 7.85 -18.93
CA LEU A 625 40.53 8.84 -18.18
C LEU A 625 40.54 10.22 -18.85
N ARG A 626 41.64 10.65 -19.47
CA ARG A 626 41.69 11.84 -20.34
C ARG A 626 40.82 11.64 -21.58
N GLN A 627 40.80 10.46 -22.18
CA GLN A 627 40.02 10.15 -23.38
C GLN A 627 38.52 10.08 -23.07
N GLN A 628 38.12 9.56 -21.90
CA GLN A 628 36.74 9.70 -21.38
C GLN A 628 36.37 11.17 -21.11
N LYS A 629 37.26 11.96 -20.49
CA LYS A 629 37.02 13.39 -20.22
C LYS A 629 37.02 14.26 -21.49
N ALA A 630 37.75 13.86 -22.53
CA ALA A 630 37.80 14.52 -23.84
C ALA A 630 36.73 14.01 -24.82
N ALA A 631 36.15 12.83 -24.58
CA ALA A 631 35.01 12.35 -25.34
C ALA A 631 33.83 13.32 -25.17
N PRO A 632 33.20 13.77 -26.26
CA PRO A 632 32.15 14.77 -26.18
C PRO A 632 30.89 14.16 -25.57
N ASN A 633 30.72 14.35 -24.25
CA ASN A 633 29.60 13.79 -23.48
C ASN A 633 28.25 14.12 -24.15
N LEU A 634 27.61 13.08 -24.69
CA LEU A 634 26.35 13.18 -25.44
C LEU A 634 25.24 13.82 -24.63
N ARG A 635 25.18 13.60 -23.30
CA ARG A 635 24.23 14.27 -22.40
C ARG A 635 24.40 15.79 -22.43
N LYS A 636 25.65 16.29 -22.44
CA LYS A 636 25.96 17.72 -22.51
C LYS A 636 25.73 18.30 -23.91
N LEU A 637 25.75 17.49 -24.97
CA LEU A 637 25.37 17.93 -26.31
C LEU A 637 23.86 17.97 -26.54
N VAL A 638 23.09 17.02 -25.98
CA VAL A 638 21.64 16.91 -26.18
C VAL A 638 20.84 17.75 -25.18
N TYR A 639 21.27 17.81 -23.91
CA TYR A 639 20.55 18.47 -22.82
C TYR A 639 21.31 19.63 -22.18
N GLY A 640 22.57 19.86 -22.56
CA GLY A 640 23.29 21.07 -22.16
C GLY A 640 22.62 22.28 -22.80
N SER A 641 22.42 23.35 -22.02
CA SER A 641 22.06 24.63 -22.60
C SER A 641 23.15 25.05 -23.58
N VAL A 642 22.75 25.47 -24.78
CA VAL A 642 23.62 26.20 -25.72
C VAL A 642 23.77 27.63 -25.21
N ALA A 643 24.37 27.76 -24.02
CA ALA A 643 25.07 28.97 -23.65
C ALA A 643 26.22 29.13 -24.64
N GLU A 644 26.36 30.34 -25.18
CA GLU A 644 27.51 30.68 -26.00
C GLU A 644 28.76 30.58 -25.13
N ALA A 645 29.49 29.48 -25.27
CA ALA A 645 30.90 29.45 -24.94
C ALA A 645 31.61 30.37 -25.94
N GLY A 646 31.55 31.68 -25.65
CA GLY A 646 32.30 32.69 -26.38
C GLY A 646 33.78 32.33 -26.35
N ASP A 647 34.48 32.62 -27.46
CA ASP A 647 35.82 32.11 -27.70
C ASP A 647 36.79 32.49 -26.56
N SER A 648 37.14 31.49 -25.73
CA SER A 648 38.43 31.47 -25.06
C SER A 648 39.46 31.13 -26.13
N GLU A 649 40.36 32.07 -26.42
CA GLU A 649 41.45 31.90 -27.38
C GLU A 649 42.51 30.96 -26.81
N ASP A 650 42.20 29.66 -26.73
CA ASP A 650 43.13 28.61 -26.34
C ASP A 650 44.25 28.51 -27.40
N GLU A 651 45.51 28.69 -26.96
CA GLU A 651 46.67 28.93 -27.82
C GLU A 651 47.00 27.75 -28.76
N ASP A 652 47.35 28.04 -30.02
CA ASP A 652 47.80 27.04 -31.00
C ASP A 652 49.21 26.52 -30.64
N GLU A 653 49.32 25.40 -29.92
CA GLU A 653 50.60 24.69 -29.73
C GLU A 653 51.12 24.12 -31.08
N GLU A 654 51.99 24.89 -31.74
CA GLU A 654 52.55 24.58 -33.07
C GLU A 654 53.62 23.49 -33.04
N LEU A 655 53.22 22.25 -32.78
CA LEU A 655 54.08 21.06 -32.84
C LEU A 655 54.49 20.69 -34.28
N GLY A 656 55.55 21.31 -34.78
CA GLY A 656 56.43 20.68 -35.77
C GLY A 656 56.20 20.98 -37.25
N GLY A 657 55.69 22.17 -37.60
CA GLY A 657 56.07 22.90 -38.83
C GLY A 657 55.88 22.27 -40.23
N LEU A 658 55.28 21.08 -40.39
CA LEU A 658 55.17 20.42 -41.71
C LEU A 658 53.80 19.78 -42.03
N PHE A 659 52.91 19.60 -41.05
CA PHE A 659 51.59 18.98 -41.27
C PHE A 659 50.43 19.82 -40.72
N ARG A 660 49.64 20.41 -41.62
CA ARG A 660 48.40 21.10 -41.28
C ARG A 660 47.22 20.13 -41.31
N VAL A 661 46.98 19.44 -40.19
CA VAL A 661 45.85 18.50 -40.06
C VAL A 661 44.52 19.26 -40.18
N SER A 662 43.83 19.09 -41.30
CA SER A 662 42.52 19.72 -41.52
C SER A 662 41.45 19.05 -40.66
N ARG A 663 41.20 19.59 -39.45
CA ARG A 663 40.04 19.23 -38.63
C ARG A 663 38.76 19.31 -39.51
N PRO A 664 37.99 18.22 -39.67
CA PRO A 664 36.75 18.26 -40.46
C PRO A 664 35.79 19.29 -39.84
N GLN A 665 35.17 20.11 -40.69
CA GLN A 665 34.50 21.33 -40.24
C GLN A 665 33.42 21.07 -39.18
N LYS A 666 33.40 21.91 -38.12
CA LYS A 666 32.29 21.98 -37.13
C LYS A 666 30.91 22.20 -37.79
N SER A 667 30.86 22.64 -39.04
CA SER A 667 29.65 22.93 -39.83
C SER A 667 28.66 21.77 -40.01
N LYS A 668 29.09 20.50 -39.85
CA LYS A 668 28.15 19.37 -39.87
C LYS A 668 27.17 19.37 -38.68
N LYS A 669 27.53 19.93 -37.51
CA LYS A 669 26.67 19.89 -36.31
C LYS A 669 25.31 20.55 -36.53
N PHE A 670 25.27 21.70 -37.19
CA PHE A 670 24.04 22.49 -37.43
C PHE A 670 23.07 21.90 -38.47
N ARG A 671 23.34 20.71 -39.02
CA ARG A 671 22.44 20.03 -39.98
C ARG A 671 21.69 18.83 -39.41
N ALA A 672 22.07 18.30 -38.24
CA ALA A 672 21.41 17.15 -37.64
C ALA A 672 19.99 17.50 -37.16
N ASP A 673 19.86 18.57 -36.38
CA ASP A 673 18.58 19.04 -35.80
C ASP A 673 17.56 19.56 -36.84
N ALA A 674 17.98 19.65 -38.11
CA ALA A 674 17.14 20.01 -39.25
C ALA A 674 16.57 18.79 -40.01
N ALA A 675 16.92 17.56 -39.60
CA ALA A 675 16.33 16.34 -40.14
C ALA A 675 14.94 16.10 -39.51
N ASP A 676 13.90 16.18 -40.32
CA ASP A 676 12.52 15.96 -39.87
C ASP A 676 12.28 14.49 -39.50
N CYS A 677 12.05 14.23 -38.21
CA CYS A 677 11.74 12.90 -37.65
C CYS A 677 10.48 12.26 -38.25
N SER A 678 9.66 12.98 -39.03
CA SER A 678 8.56 12.39 -39.82
C SER A 678 9.04 11.44 -40.92
N ARG A 679 10.34 11.46 -41.28
CA ARG A 679 10.87 10.77 -42.45
C ARG A 679 12.18 10.03 -42.17
N PHE A 680 12.05 8.77 -41.74
CA PHE A 680 13.17 7.83 -41.68
C PHE A 680 13.70 7.53 -43.10
N ASN A 681 14.81 8.18 -43.46
CA ASN A 681 15.64 7.75 -44.59
C ASN A 681 16.70 6.78 -44.01
N PRO A 682 16.69 5.49 -44.37
CA PRO A 682 17.82 4.62 -44.05
C PRO A 682 19.07 5.11 -44.80
N ASP A 683 20.21 5.18 -44.12
CA ASP A 683 21.48 5.62 -44.71
C ASP A 683 22.05 4.56 -45.65
N THR A 684 21.59 4.58 -46.91
CA THR A 684 22.09 3.75 -48.03
C THR A 684 23.48 4.18 -48.54
N SER A 685 24.31 4.73 -47.65
CA SER A 685 25.68 5.19 -47.88
C SER A 685 26.74 4.09 -47.72
N HIS A 686 26.33 2.90 -47.25
CA HIS A 686 27.19 1.74 -47.01
C HIS A 686 27.06 0.72 -48.16
N ASN A 687 28.17 0.45 -48.84
CA ASN A 687 28.26 -0.61 -49.85
C ASN A 687 28.55 -1.95 -49.17
N TRP A 688 27.50 -2.71 -48.88
CA TRP A 688 27.58 -4.02 -48.22
C TRP A 688 28.30 -5.10 -49.04
N ASP A 689 28.57 -4.84 -50.33
CA ASP A 689 29.37 -5.71 -51.21
C ASP A 689 30.88 -5.70 -50.88
N LEU A 690 31.34 -4.87 -49.93
CA LEU A 690 32.75 -4.78 -49.52
C LEU A 690 33.07 -5.79 -48.43
N GLU A 691 33.97 -6.73 -48.73
CA GLU A 691 34.39 -7.81 -47.83
C GLU A 691 35.05 -7.30 -46.53
N GLU A 692 35.72 -6.15 -46.55
CA GLU A 692 36.22 -5.46 -45.34
C GLU A 692 35.07 -5.02 -44.42
N MET A 693 33.96 -4.53 -45.00
CA MET A 693 32.78 -4.10 -44.25
C MET A 693 32.03 -5.32 -43.69
N LEU A 694 31.86 -6.37 -44.50
CA LEU A 694 31.25 -7.64 -44.09
C LEU A 694 32.01 -8.29 -42.93
N ASN A 695 33.35 -8.27 -42.94
CA ASN A 695 34.13 -8.74 -41.81
C ASN A 695 34.00 -7.82 -40.58
N SER A 696 33.90 -6.49 -40.74
CA SER A 696 33.72 -5.56 -39.61
C SER A 696 32.37 -5.68 -38.88
N ILE A 697 31.36 -6.28 -39.52
CA ILE A 697 30.04 -6.55 -38.93
C ILE A 697 29.83 -8.04 -38.62
N ARG A 698 30.81 -8.90 -38.91
CA ARG A 698 30.71 -10.35 -38.76
C ARG A 698 30.44 -10.75 -37.32
N ASP A 699 31.07 -10.05 -36.38
CA ASP A 699 30.93 -10.21 -34.93
C ASP A 699 29.62 -9.59 -34.38
N CYS A 700 28.75 -9.07 -35.25
CA CYS A 700 27.35 -8.74 -34.94
C CYS A 700 26.36 -9.79 -35.48
N PHE A 701 26.85 -10.81 -36.18
CA PHE A 701 26.09 -11.99 -36.58
C PHE A 701 26.58 -13.22 -35.79
N VAL A 702 25.80 -14.30 -35.83
CA VAL A 702 26.18 -15.58 -35.21
C VAL A 702 27.55 -16.05 -35.73
N THR A 703 27.87 -15.85 -37.00
CA THR A 703 29.11 -16.33 -37.67
C THR A 703 30.41 -15.57 -37.30
N GLY A 704 30.43 -14.81 -36.21
CA GLY A 704 31.58 -14.04 -35.72
C GLY A 704 32.04 -14.46 -34.32
N LYS A 705 33.04 -13.75 -33.79
CA LYS A 705 33.69 -14.05 -32.52
C LYS A 705 33.23 -13.07 -31.44
N TRP A 706 32.29 -13.50 -30.61
CA TRP A 706 31.71 -12.64 -29.57
C TRP A 706 32.65 -12.55 -28.35
N GLU A 707 33.24 -13.68 -27.93
CA GLU A 707 34.38 -13.76 -27.01
C GLU A 707 35.34 -14.91 -27.39
N GLU A 708 36.54 -14.98 -26.79
CA GLU A 708 37.54 -16.03 -27.08
C GLU A 708 37.07 -17.46 -26.72
N GLY A 709 35.98 -17.60 -25.94
CA GLY A 709 35.35 -18.88 -25.60
C GLY A 709 34.04 -19.19 -26.33
N GLN A 710 33.51 -18.27 -27.16
CA GLN A 710 32.21 -18.41 -27.84
C GLN A 710 32.38 -18.30 -29.37
N ASP A 711 32.94 -19.36 -29.97
CA ASP A 711 32.92 -19.56 -31.41
C ASP A 711 31.59 -20.21 -31.82
N ALA A 712 30.77 -19.55 -32.65
CA ALA A 712 29.58 -20.22 -33.21
C ALA A 712 29.94 -21.32 -34.21
N ALA A 713 31.19 -21.36 -34.70
CA ALA A 713 31.74 -22.49 -35.44
C ALA A 713 32.02 -23.72 -34.55
N THR A 714 32.00 -23.56 -33.22
CA THR A 714 31.89 -24.67 -32.26
C THR A 714 30.44 -24.97 -31.90
N LEU A 715 29.55 -23.98 -31.69
CA LEU A 715 28.13 -24.25 -31.43
C LEU A 715 27.45 -25.01 -32.59
N LEU A 716 27.57 -24.53 -33.83
CA LEU A 716 27.06 -25.25 -35.03
C LEU A 716 27.77 -26.59 -35.31
N LYS A 717 28.84 -26.90 -34.56
CA LYS A 717 29.46 -28.24 -34.53
C LYS A 717 28.91 -29.08 -33.39
N GLU A 718 28.59 -28.48 -32.26
CA GLU A 718 28.00 -29.14 -31.11
C GLU A 718 26.56 -29.56 -31.41
N ASP A 719 25.78 -28.74 -32.12
CA ASP A 719 24.46 -29.13 -32.68
C ASP A 719 24.59 -30.32 -33.65
N ALA A 720 25.55 -30.25 -34.56
CA ALA A 720 25.80 -31.27 -35.59
C ALA A 720 26.43 -32.57 -35.03
N GLU A 721 27.10 -32.50 -33.89
CA GLU A 721 27.63 -33.65 -33.15
C GLU A 721 26.58 -34.19 -32.15
N MET A 722 25.58 -33.41 -31.74
CA MET A 722 24.46 -33.83 -30.88
C MET A 722 23.47 -34.77 -31.59
N TYR A 723 23.20 -34.52 -32.88
CA TYR A 723 22.38 -35.39 -33.75
C TYR A 723 23.22 -36.40 -34.58
N GLY A 724 24.49 -36.63 -34.22
CA GLY A 724 25.48 -37.28 -35.11
C GLY A 724 25.46 -38.82 -35.19
N ASP A 725 25.44 -39.50 -34.04
CA ASP A 725 25.47 -40.96 -33.90
C ASP A 725 24.37 -41.38 -32.89
N PHE A 726 23.30 -42.04 -33.35
CA PHE A 726 22.25 -42.59 -32.47
C PHE A 726 22.38 -44.13 -32.41
N GLU A 727 22.22 -44.68 -31.21
CA GLU A 727 22.40 -46.11 -30.88
C GLU A 727 21.04 -46.64 -30.37
N ASP A 728 20.34 -47.43 -31.18
CA ASP A 728 18.95 -47.82 -30.87
C ASP A 728 18.90 -48.97 -29.84
N LEU A 729 18.16 -48.74 -28.76
CA LEU A 729 18.32 -49.44 -27.48
C LEU A 729 17.49 -50.74 -27.39
N GLU A 730 16.91 -51.18 -28.51
CA GLU A 730 16.25 -52.49 -28.66
C GLU A 730 16.84 -53.32 -29.84
N SER A 731 17.88 -52.83 -30.54
CA SER A 731 18.60 -53.55 -31.64
C SER A 731 20.13 -53.49 -31.56
N GLY A 732 20.74 -52.38 -31.13
CA GLY A 732 22.18 -52.29 -30.81
C GLY A 732 23.15 -51.90 -31.93
N GLU A 733 22.68 -51.53 -33.13
CA GLU A 733 23.56 -50.93 -34.16
C GLU A 733 23.74 -49.40 -33.97
N VAL A 734 24.95 -48.92 -34.26
CA VAL A 734 25.31 -47.49 -34.22
C VAL A 734 25.33 -46.91 -35.64
N HIS A 735 24.25 -46.24 -36.03
CA HIS A 735 24.19 -45.56 -37.32
C HIS A 735 25.05 -44.28 -37.32
N LYS A 736 26.16 -44.30 -38.08
CA LYS A 736 27.03 -43.14 -38.27
C LYS A 736 26.69 -42.36 -39.54
N GLY A 737 26.54 -41.04 -39.41
CA GLY A 737 26.25 -40.15 -40.54
C GLY A 737 27.27 -40.23 -41.69
N PRO A 738 26.85 -40.26 -42.97
CA PRO A 738 27.75 -40.48 -44.10
C PRO A 738 28.64 -39.26 -44.40
N THR A 739 29.97 -39.45 -44.34
CA THR A 739 30.97 -38.41 -44.66
C THR A 739 31.15 -38.21 -46.18
N GLY A 740 30.27 -37.42 -46.79
CA GLY A 740 30.28 -37.13 -48.23
C GLY A 740 31.11 -35.91 -48.66
N GLN A 741 32.22 -36.12 -49.38
CA GLN A 741 32.84 -35.07 -50.20
C GLN A 741 32.32 -35.11 -51.65
N GLN A 742 31.55 -34.07 -52.03
CA GLN A 742 31.21 -33.65 -53.40
C GLN A 742 30.22 -34.53 -54.20
N ASP A 743 29.34 -33.86 -54.96
CA ASP A 743 28.39 -34.38 -55.95
C ASP A 743 29.01 -35.42 -56.93
N PRO A 744 28.24 -36.41 -57.47
CA PRO A 744 26.90 -36.15 -58.06
C PRO A 744 25.83 -37.29 -58.10
N ALA A 745 24.56 -36.88 -57.92
CA ALA A 745 23.33 -37.28 -58.63
C ALA A 745 22.85 -38.76 -58.80
N GLU A 746 21.60 -38.98 -58.39
CA GLU A 746 20.60 -40.03 -58.74
C GLU A 746 20.70 -41.48 -58.17
N LYS A 747 19.75 -41.78 -57.26
CA LYS A 747 18.88 -42.99 -57.11
C LYS A 747 19.43 -44.34 -56.59
N GLY A 748 18.70 -44.92 -55.62
CA GLY A 748 18.23 -46.31 -55.70
C GLY A 748 18.35 -47.19 -54.44
N ASP A 749 17.33 -47.15 -53.59
CA ASP A 749 16.53 -48.28 -53.03
C ASP A 749 17.20 -49.50 -52.32
N ASP A 750 16.69 -49.79 -51.11
CA ASP A 750 16.33 -51.09 -50.47
C ASP A 750 17.36 -52.03 -49.73
N ASP A 751 17.08 -52.22 -48.43
CA ASP A 751 16.86 -53.48 -47.63
C ASP A 751 17.99 -54.36 -46.96
N ASP A 752 17.75 -54.60 -45.65
CA ASP A 752 17.81 -55.82 -44.79
C ASP A 752 19.12 -56.51 -44.25
N ASP A 753 19.26 -56.43 -42.91
CA ASP A 753 19.31 -57.49 -41.86
C ASP A 753 20.54 -58.40 -41.49
N ASP A 754 20.75 -58.45 -40.16
CA ASP A 754 21.00 -59.58 -39.21
C ASP A 754 22.38 -60.28 -38.94
N ASP A 755 22.82 -60.15 -37.67
CA ASP A 755 23.03 -61.20 -36.62
C ASP A 755 24.41 -61.72 -36.10
N ASP A 756 24.37 -62.01 -34.78
CA ASP A 756 25.06 -63.00 -33.92
C ASP A 756 26.50 -62.83 -33.32
N ASP A 757 26.50 -62.47 -32.03
CA ASP A 757 27.02 -63.22 -30.84
C ASP A 757 28.52 -63.31 -30.36
N ASP A 758 28.67 -62.93 -29.06
CA ASP A 758 29.37 -63.53 -27.90
C ASP A 758 30.91 -63.54 -27.61
N ASP A 759 31.18 -63.26 -26.31
CA ASP A 759 32.20 -63.73 -25.34
C ASP A 759 33.72 -63.33 -25.36
N ASP A 760 34.09 -62.63 -24.27
CA ASP A 760 35.21 -62.80 -23.30
C ASP A 760 36.73 -62.52 -23.57
N ASP A 761 37.30 -61.83 -22.57
CA ASP A 761 38.65 -61.84 -21.94
C ASP A 761 39.98 -61.48 -22.67
N ASP A 762 40.57 -60.38 -22.15
CA ASP A 762 41.98 -60.10 -21.75
C ASP A 762 43.21 -60.19 -22.71
N ASP A 763 44.06 -59.14 -22.55
CA ASP A 763 45.52 -59.06 -22.78
C ASP A 763 46.09 -59.23 -24.23
N ASP A 764 47.14 -58.51 -24.68
CA ASP A 764 48.10 -57.67 -23.94
C ASP A 764 48.85 -56.62 -24.83
N LYS A 765 49.34 -55.55 -24.18
CA LYS A 765 50.54 -54.72 -24.48
C LYS A 765 50.74 -53.84 -25.75
N GLU A 766 50.85 -52.53 -25.47
CA GLU A 766 52.08 -51.67 -25.58
C GLU A 766 52.85 -51.57 -26.93
N GLU A 767 53.38 -50.42 -27.38
CA GLU A 767 53.35 -49.03 -26.89
C GLU A 767 53.87 -48.08 -28.00
N SER A 768 53.57 -46.77 -27.95
CA SER A 768 54.58 -45.69 -28.15
C SER A 768 53.99 -44.28 -27.93
N LEU A 769 54.55 -43.55 -26.95
CA LEU A 769 54.16 -42.18 -26.59
C LEU A 769 54.63 -41.16 -27.64
N VAL A 770 53.84 -40.10 -27.91
CA VAL A 770 54.10 -38.70 -27.48
C VAL A 770 52.80 -37.88 -27.56
N LYS A 771 51.99 -37.92 -26.49
CA LYS A 771 51.03 -36.87 -26.09
C LYS A 771 50.85 -36.97 -24.57
N VAL A 772 50.96 -35.86 -23.84
CA VAL A 772 50.67 -35.78 -22.39
C VAL A 772 50.05 -34.43 -22.05
N ASP A 773 50.66 -33.33 -22.50
CA ASP A 773 50.17 -31.96 -22.23
C ASP A 773 48.79 -31.69 -22.90
N ASP A 774 48.59 -32.18 -24.12
CA ASP A 774 47.29 -32.15 -24.84
C ASP A 774 46.17 -32.83 -24.04
N ASP A 775 46.49 -33.92 -23.34
CA ASP A 775 45.50 -34.79 -22.71
C ASP A 775 45.08 -34.24 -21.34
N GLU A 776 45.98 -33.62 -20.57
CA GLU A 776 45.56 -32.86 -19.38
C GLU A 776 44.70 -31.64 -19.75
N VAL A 777 45.04 -30.91 -20.82
CA VAL A 777 44.21 -29.78 -21.30
C VAL A 777 42.84 -30.26 -21.79
N GLN A 778 42.76 -31.36 -22.53
CA GLN A 778 41.46 -31.94 -22.95
C GLN A 778 40.67 -32.51 -21.77
N LYS A 779 41.33 -33.11 -20.78
CA LYS A 779 40.70 -33.65 -19.57
C LYS A 779 40.19 -32.55 -18.66
N ASN A 780 40.92 -31.44 -18.51
CA ASN A 780 40.44 -30.24 -17.82
C ASN A 780 39.27 -29.61 -18.57
N LYS A 781 39.34 -29.46 -19.90
CA LYS A 781 38.18 -29.01 -20.71
C LYS A 781 36.96 -29.93 -20.59
N ARG A 782 37.15 -31.25 -20.50
CA ARG A 782 36.06 -32.22 -20.25
C ARG A 782 35.52 -32.16 -18.82
N LEU A 783 36.35 -31.88 -17.82
CA LEU A 783 35.91 -31.66 -16.44
C LEU A 783 35.14 -30.34 -16.32
N GLU A 784 35.65 -29.26 -16.89
CA GLU A 784 35.01 -27.96 -16.94
C GLU A 784 33.68 -28.00 -17.70
N LYS A 785 33.63 -28.68 -18.87
CA LYS A 785 32.35 -28.99 -19.55
C LYS A 785 31.41 -29.80 -18.66
N LYS A 786 31.89 -30.81 -17.91
CA LYS A 786 31.05 -31.59 -16.99
C LYS A 786 30.63 -30.85 -15.72
N GLN A 787 31.38 -29.82 -15.31
CA GLN A 787 30.95 -28.90 -14.25
C GLN A 787 29.85 -28.03 -14.82
N ARG A 788 30.12 -27.24 -15.86
CA ARG A 788 29.11 -26.39 -16.54
C ARG A 788 27.81 -27.15 -16.83
N LEU A 789 27.86 -28.31 -17.51
CA LEU A 789 26.67 -29.11 -17.85
C LEU A 789 25.92 -29.67 -16.62
N LYS A 790 26.60 -29.82 -15.49
CA LYS A 790 25.97 -30.17 -14.20
C LYS A 790 25.40 -28.91 -13.52
N ASP A 791 26.04 -27.77 -13.67
CA ASP A 791 25.61 -26.51 -13.10
C ASP A 791 24.33 -26.00 -13.81
N ARG A 792 24.29 -26.10 -15.15
CA ARG A 792 23.07 -26.03 -16.01
C ARG A 792 21.93 -26.85 -15.39
N PHE A 793 22.18 -28.14 -15.24
CA PHE A 793 21.20 -29.14 -14.80
C PHE A 793 20.79 -28.99 -13.33
N ASN A 794 21.61 -28.38 -12.46
CA ASN A 794 21.18 -28.11 -11.08
C ASN A 794 20.21 -26.92 -11.05
N ALA A 795 20.49 -25.86 -11.83
CA ALA A 795 19.68 -24.65 -11.85
C ALA A 795 18.25 -24.91 -12.37
N GLU A 796 18.10 -25.66 -13.46
CA GLU A 796 16.79 -26.05 -14.01
C GLU A 796 15.93 -26.88 -13.01
N TYR A 797 16.56 -27.60 -12.08
CA TYR A 797 15.90 -28.58 -11.21
C TYR A 797 15.73 -28.19 -9.74
N ASP A 798 16.50 -27.24 -9.19
CA ASP A 798 16.36 -26.85 -7.77
C ASP A 798 15.10 -25.97 -7.50
N ASP A 799 14.43 -25.48 -8.54
CA ASP A 799 13.29 -24.54 -8.45
C ASP A 799 11.93 -25.18 -8.08
N GLU A 800 11.85 -26.52 -7.90
CA GLU A 800 10.58 -27.26 -7.66
C GLU A 800 9.75 -26.84 -6.41
N ASP A 801 10.31 -26.12 -5.41
CA ASP A 801 9.57 -25.64 -4.21
C ASP A 801 9.30 -24.11 -4.23
N ALA A 802 9.63 -23.42 -5.34
CA ALA A 802 9.25 -22.04 -5.60
C ALA A 802 7.72 -21.86 -5.68
N THR A 803 7.23 -20.63 -5.53
CA THR A 803 5.79 -20.35 -5.64
C THR A 803 5.56 -18.99 -6.25
N TYR A 804 4.65 -18.87 -7.22
CA TYR A 804 4.24 -17.64 -7.93
C TYR A 804 4.12 -16.31 -7.14
N PHE A 805 4.01 -16.36 -5.80
CA PHE A 805 4.13 -15.17 -4.95
C PHE A 805 5.59 -14.72 -4.70
N ASP A 806 6.49 -15.68 -4.52
CA ASP A 806 7.92 -15.52 -4.27
C ASP A 806 8.67 -15.23 -5.58
N ASP A 807 8.32 -15.87 -6.70
CA ASP A 807 8.86 -15.62 -8.05
C ASP A 807 8.61 -14.16 -8.48
N LEU A 808 7.34 -13.70 -8.45
CA LEU A 808 6.96 -12.29 -8.66
C LEU A 808 7.65 -11.31 -7.70
N LYS A 809 8.00 -11.76 -6.49
CA LYS A 809 8.74 -10.93 -5.51
C LYS A 809 10.21 -10.83 -5.91
N GLU A 810 10.75 -11.86 -6.54
CA GLU A 810 12.14 -11.92 -6.99
C GLU A 810 12.36 -11.16 -8.29
N GLU A 811 11.48 -11.27 -9.30
CA GLU A 811 11.47 -10.37 -10.47
C GLU A 811 11.55 -8.91 -10.02
N MET A 812 10.74 -8.56 -9.01
CA MET A 812 10.67 -7.22 -8.44
C MET A 812 11.88 -6.83 -7.57
N GLN A 813 12.71 -7.78 -7.14
CA GLN A 813 14.00 -7.55 -6.48
C GLN A 813 15.13 -7.43 -7.52
N LYS A 814 15.27 -8.40 -8.43
CA LYS A 814 16.21 -8.37 -9.58
C LYS A 814 16.08 -7.03 -10.33
N GLN A 815 14.87 -6.58 -10.65
CA GLN A 815 14.63 -5.26 -11.24
C GLN A 815 15.04 -4.07 -10.33
N ALA A 816 14.88 -4.16 -9.01
CA ALA A 816 15.26 -3.09 -8.07
C ALA A 816 16.77 -3.03 -7.82
N GLU A 817 17.47 -4.16 -7.99
CA GLU A 817 18.92 -4.30 -7.85
C GLU A 817 19.63 -3.85 -9.15
N LEU A 818 19.11 -4.18 -10.33
CA LEU A 818 19.52 -3.57 -11.61
C LEU A 818 19.40 -2.03 -11.57
N ASN A 819 18.25 -1.51 -11.10
CA ASN A 819 18.02 -0.06 -10.88
C ASN A 819 18.94 0.56 -9.81
N ARG A 820 19.65 -0.23 -9.00
CA ARG A 820 20.68 0.27 -8.08
C ARG A 820 22.04 0.33 -8.78
N ALA A 821 22.45 -0.77 -9.41
CA ALA A 821 23.76 -0.91 -10.03
C ALA A 821 24.02 0.16 -11.11
N GLU A 822 23.04 0.43 -11.97
CA GLU A 822 23.13 1.45 -13.05
C GLU A 822 23.52 2.85 -12.53
N PHE A 823 23.17 3.17 -11.29
CA PHE A 823 23.38 4.50 -10.70
C PHE A 823 24.37 4.52 -9.51
N GLU A 824 25.13 3.46 -9.26
CA GLU A 824 26.09 3.41 -8.14
C GLU A 824 27.37 4.23 -8.41
N HIS A 825 27.82 4.27 -9.67
CA HIS A 825 29.01 5.03 -10.10
C HIS A 825 28.70 6.45 -10.62
N VAL A 826 27.53 7.02 -10.25
CA VAL A 826 27.01 8.27 -10.82
C VAL A 826 26.86 9.35 -9.74
N ASP A 827 27.61 10.45 -9.89
CA ASP A 827 27.60 11.60 -8.96
C ASP A 827 26.18 12.09 -8.66
N ASP A 828 25.86 12.31 -7.37
CA ASP A 828 24.51 12.60 -6.87
C ASP A 828 23.81 13.76 -7.61
N GLU A 829 24.51 14.85 -7.93
CA GLU A 829 23.95 15.96 -8.71
C GLU A 829 23.47 15.52 -10.10
N THR A 830 24.24 14.65 -10.75
CA THR A 830 23.92 14.13 -12.09
C THR A 830 22.89 13.01 -12.03
N ARG A 831 22.89 12.23 -10.94
CA ARG A 831 21.90 11.20 -10.65
C ARG A 831 20.52 11.80 -10.43
N VAL A 832 20.43 12.90 -9.68
CA VAL A 832 19.21 13.68 -9.45
C VAL A 832 18.65 14.30 -10.75
N GLN A 833 19.49 14.57 -11.77
CA GLN A 833 19.01 15.01 -13.09
C GLN A 833 18.28 13.89 -13.85
N TYR A 834 18.60 12.62 -13.60
CA TYR A 834 17.94 11.46 -14.22
C TYR A 834 16.73 10.96 -13.40
N GLU A 835 16.94 10.55 -12.15
CA GLU A 835 15.92 9.89 -11.32
C GLU A 835 14.97 10.91 -10.63
N GLY A 836 15.46 12.13 -10.40
CA GLY A 836 14.87 13.13 -9.50
C GLY A 836 15.49 13.08 -8.10
N PHE A 837 14.99 13.91 -7.18
CA PHE A 837 15.44 13.88 -5.78
C PHE A 837 14.98 12.57 -5.13
N ARG A 838 15.90 11.85 -4.46
CA ARG A 838 15.58 10.57 -3.81
C ARG A 838 14.80 10.77 -2.51
N PRO A 839 13.86 9.86 -2.16
CA PRO A 839 13.38 9.78 -0.79
C PRO A 839 14.57 9.58 0.18
N GLY A 840 14.43 10.03 1.42
CA GLY A 840 15.50 10.00 2.42
C GLY A 840 16.41 11.25 2.42
N MET A 841 16.54 11.95 1.28
CA MET A 841 17.26 13.22 1.21
C MET A 841 16.52 14.34 1.96
N TYR A 842 17.27 15.24 2.59
CA TYR A 842 16.74 16.48 3.15
C TYR A 842 16.75 17.56 2.06
N VAL A 843 15.60 18.17 1.76
CA VAL A 843 15.44 19.11 0.64
C VAL A 843 14.88 20.45 1.07
N ARG A 844 15.32 21.50 0.37
CA ARG A 844 14.82 22.87 0.40
C ARG A 844 14.02 23.11 -0.88
N LEU A 845 12.72 23.40 -0.73
CA LEU A 845 11.78 23.62 -1.82
C LEU A 845 11.41 25.10 -1.87
N GLU A 846 11.73 25.76 -2.97
CA GLU A 846 11.31 27.15 -3.21
C GLU A 846 9.99 27.19 -3.98
N ILE A 847 8.98 27.83 -3.41
CA ILE A 847 7.67 27.99 -4.04
C ILE A 847 7.37 29.48 -4.18
N SER A 848 7.14 29.91 -5.41
CA SER A 848 6.73 31.27 -5.75
C SER A 848 5.21 31.44 -5.73
N SER A 849 4.76 32.68 -5.61
CA SER A 849 3.35 33.07 -5.70
C SER A 849 2.42 32.41 -4.65
N LEU A 850 2.90 32.26 -3.42
CA LEU A 850 2.08 31.79 -2.29
C LEU A 850 1.23 32.93 -1.69
N PRO A 851 -0.07 32.73 -1.39
CA PRO A 851 -0.91 33.78 -0.83
C PRO A 851 -0.37 34.33 0.49
N CYS A 852 -0.38 35.66 0.65
CA CYS A 852 0.15 36.34 1.83
C CYS A 852 -0.44 35.83 3.16
N GLU A 853 -1.72 35.44 3.15
CA GLU A 853 -2.43 34.93 4.33
C GLU A 853 -1.82 33.63 4.88
N PHE A 854 -1.13 32.84 4.07
CA PHE A 854 -0.43 31.65 4.54
C PHE A 854 0.74 32.00 5.49
N VAL A 855 1.50 33.04 5.16
CA VAL A 855 2.67 33.49 5.92
C VAL A 855 2.25 34.32 7.13
N THR A 856 1.22 35.18 7.01
CA THR A 856 0.71 35.96 8.15
C THR A 856 0.00 35.07 9.18
N ASN A 857 -0.77 34.08 8.72
CA ASN A 857 -1.58 33.22 9.59
C ASN A 857 -0.90 31.87 9.87
N PHE A 858 0.41 31.76 9.68
CA PHE A 858 1.19 30.55 10.00
C PHE A 858 1.01 30.16 11.48
N ASP A 859 1.04 28.86 11.77
CA ASP A 859 0.86 28.28 13.11
C ASP A 859 1.58 26.93 13.17
N PRO A 860 2.67 26.79 13.94
CA PRO A 860 3.45 25.55 14.05
C PRO A 860 2.67 24.31 14.49
N HIS A 861 1.48 24.45 15.08
CA HIS A 861 0.65 23.29 15.44
C HIS A 861 0.00 22.60 14.22
N TYR A 862 -0.05 23.26 13.07
CA TYR A 862 -0.64 22.71 11.85
C TYR A 862 0.46 22.17 10.92
N PRO A 863 0.43 20.88 10.55
CA PRO A 863 1.45 20.29 9.69
C PRO A 863 1.37 20.88 8.28
N ILE A 864 2.49 21.38 7.77
CA ILE A 864 2.66 21.69 6.34
C ILE A 864 3.08 20.41 5.64
N ILE A 865 2.22 19.93 4.74
CA ILE A 865 2.48 18.76 3.89
C ILE A 865 2.48 19.22 2.44
N LEU A 866 3.43 18.71 1.67
CA LEU A 866 3.64 18.97 0.26
C LEU A 866 3.45 17.64 -0.47
N GLY A 867 2.33 17.48 -1.17
CA GLY A 867 2.04 16.27 -1.95
C GLY A 867 2.28 16.51 -3.44
N GLY A 868 3.27 15.83 -4.02
CA GLY A 868 3.50 15.88 -5.46
C GLY A 868 2.32 15.29 -6.23
N LEU A 869 1.90 16.00 -7.28
CA LEU A 869 0.77 15.63 -8.15
C LEU A 869 1.26 14.87 -9.37
N GLY A 870 0.55 13.80 -9.75
CA GLY A 870 0.80 13.13 -11.02
C GLY A 870 0.43 14.01 -12.21
N SER A 871 1.06 13.81 -13.38
CA SER A 871 0.81 14.63 -14.58
C SER A 871 -0.66 14.63 -15.05
N THR A 872 -1.41 13.57 -14.76
CA THR A 872 -2.86 13.47 -15.00
C THR A 872 -3.70 14.17 -13.94
N GLU A 873 -3.17 14.35 -12.72
CA GLU A 873 -3.89 14.91 -11.58
C GLU A 873 -4.00 16.43 -11.59
N GLY A 874 -3.20 17.14 -12.42
CA GLY A 874 -3.40 18.57 -12.67
C GLY A 874 -4.75 18.88 -13.34
N ASN A 875 -5.34 17.90 -14.03
CA ASN A 875 -6.57 18.10 -14.82
C ASN A 875 -7.85 17.93 -13.99
N VAL A 876 -8.89 18.68 -14.35
CA VAL A 876 -10.24 18.62 -13.74
C VAL A 876 -11.23 18.06 -14.74
N GLY A 877 -11.96 17.02 -14.36
CA GLY A 877 -12.84 16.27 -15.26
C GLY A 877 -14.06 15.64 -14.57
N TYR A 878 -14.69 14.68 -15.26
CA TYR A 878 -15.82 13.92 -14.70
C TYR A 878 -15.36 12.62 -14.03
N LEU A 879 -15.46 12.55 -12.70
CA LEU A 879 -15.18 11.32 -11.95
C LEU A 879 -16.44 10.48 -11.75
N GLN A 880 -16.34 9.17 -12.01
CA GLN A 880 -17.32 8.16 -11.63
C GLN A 880 -16.84 7.40 -10.39
N MET A 881 -17.64 7.40 -9.32
CA MET A 881 -17.26 6.88 -8.00
C MET A 881 -18.31 5.94 -7.41
N ARG A 882 -17.86 4.94 -6.64
CA ARG A 882 -18.70 4.00 -5.88
C ARG A 882 -18.79 4.44 -4.42
N LEU A 883 -19.86 5.16 -4.08
CA LEU A 883 -20.08 5.78 -2.77
C LEU A 883 -21.06 4.96 -1.91
N LYS A 884 -20.79 4.88 -0.60
CA LYS A 884 -21.70 4.31 0.41
C LYS A 884 -21.80 5.23 1.62
N LYS A 885 -23.03 5.47 2.08
CA LYS A 885 -23.30 6.19 3.35
C LYS A 885 -22.62 5.45 4.51
N HIS A 886 -21.92 6.17 5.38
CA HIS A 886 -21.21 5.56 6.51
C HIS A 886 -22.19 4.96 7.56
N ARG A 887 -21.78 3.87 8.24
CA ARG A 887 -22.60 3.11 9.21
C ARG A 887 -23.11 3.95 10.39
N TRP A 888 -22.28 4.85 10.90
CA TRP A 888 -22.55 5.69 12.07
C TRP A 888 -23.06 7.10 11.73
N TYR A 889 -23.09 7.48 10.45
CA TYR A 889 -23.67 8.75 10.06
C TYR A 889 -25.20 8.66 10.16
N ASN A 890 -25.85 9.60 10.86
CA ASN A 890 -27.30 9.48 11.12
C ASN A 890 -28.16 9.78 9.89
N ARG A 891 -27.83 10.81 9.11
CA ARG A 891 -28.67 11.29 7.98
C ARG A 891 -28.47 10.43 6.72
N ILE A 892 -29.33 10.60 5.72
CA ILE A 892 -29.09 10.11 4.35
C ILE A 892 -28.63 11.27 3.47
N LEU A 893 -27.68 11.03 2.57
CA LEU A 893 -27.18 12.07 1.68
C LEU A 893 -28.17 12.26 0.51
N LYS A 894 -28.33 13.51 0.09
CA LYS A 894 -29.31 13.94 -0.91
C LYS A 894 -28.60 14.40 -2.18
N THR A 895 -29.11 13.98 -3.33
CA THR A 895 -28.62 14.40 -4.65
C THR A 895 -28.72 15.92 -4.78
N ARG A 896 -27.66 16.55 -5.31
CA ARG A 896 -27.50 18.01 -5.42
C ARG A 896 -27.52 18.79 -4.09
N ASP A 897 -27.16 18.17 -2.98
CA ASP A 897 -26.63 18.90 -1.81
C ASP A 897 -25.09 18.85 -1.86
N PRO A 898 -24.39 19.94 -1.49
CA PRO A 898 -22.93 19.98 -1.53
C PRO A 898 -22.33 19.01 -0.51
N LEU A 899 -21.17 18.45 -0.87
CA LEU A 899 -20.42 17.47 -0.08
C LEU A 899 -18.93 17.78 -0.19
N ILE A 900 -18.22 17.72 0.93
CA ILE A 900 -16.78 17.89 1.01
C ILE A 900 -16.13 16.52 0.84
N LEU A 901 -15.13 16.42 -0.02
CA LEU A 901 -14.38 15.21 -0.32
C LEU A 901 -12.90 15.42 0.04
N SER A 902 -12.30 14.41 0.68
CA SER A 902 -10.84 14.21 0.70
C SER A 902 -10.51 13.12 -0.31
N LEU A 903 -9.68 13.46 -1.31
CA LEU A 903 -9.40 12.62 -2.46
C LEU A 903 -7.94 12.85 -2.89
N GLY A 904 -7.11 11.82 -2.78
CA GLY A 904 -5.66 11.97 -2.88
C GLY A 904 -5.16 13.01 -1.86
N TRP A 905 -4.25 13.89 -2.27
CA TRP A 905 -3.82 15.03 -1.45
C TRP A 905 -4.95 16.05 -1.23
N ARG A 906 -5.77 16.30 -2.26
CA ARG A 906 -6.70 17.43 -2.31
C ARG A 906 -7.93 17.26 -1.41
N ARG A 907 -8.42 18.40 -0.92
CA ARG A 907 -9.69 18.51 -0.20
C ARG A 907 -10.56 19.58 -0.86
N PHE A 908 -11.78 19.22 -1.26
CA PHE A 908 -12.65 20.14 -2.00
C PHE A 908 -14.13 19.86 -1.80
N GLN A 909 -14.96 20.87 -2.02
CA GLN A 909 -16.41 20.77 -2.02
C GLN A 909 -16.94 20.67 -3.46
N THR A 910 -17.83 19.70 -3.70
CA THR A 910 -18.49 19.45 -5.00
C THR A 910 -19.96 19.07 -4.80
N ILE A 911 -20.71 18.86 -5.90
CA ILE A 911 -22.16 18.58 -5.89
C ILE A 911 -22.45 17.21 -6.55
N PRO A 912 -22.49 16.10 -5.80
CA PRO A 912 -22.66 14.76 -6.35
C PRO A 912 -24.06 14.46 -6.90
N LEU A 913 -24.08 13.71 -8.01
CA LEU A 913 -25.27 13.07 -8.56
C LEU A 913 -25.27 11.55 -8.30
N TYR A 914 -25.95 11.13 -7.23
CA TYR A 914 -26.15 9.70 -6.91
C TYR A 914 -27.01 8.99 -7.96
N HIS A 915 -26.56 7.83 -8.41
CA HIS A 915 -27.26 6.99 -9.37
C HIS A 915 -27.12 5.49 -9.01
N ILE A 916 -28.00 4.66 -9.56
CA ILE A 916 -27.83 3.19 -9.58
C ILE A 916 -27.99 2.74 -11.01
N GLU A 917 -27.16 1.81 -11.44
CA GLU A 917 -27.31 1.14 -12.72
C GLU A 917 -28.53 0.21 -12.70
N ASP A 918 -29.51 0.46 -13.57
CA ASP A 918 -30.57 -0.50 -13.87
C ASP A 918 -30.00 -1.56 -14.85
N HIS A 919 -30.48 -2.82 -14.80
CA HIS A 919 -30.04 -3.99 -15.60
C HIS A 919 -29.92 -3.83 -17.14
N ASN A 920 -30.24 -2.65 -17.68
CA ASN A 920 -30.09 -2.29 -19.08
C ASN A 920 -28.85 -1.40 -19.34
N GLY A 921 -27.84 -1.41 -18.46
CA GLY A 921 -26.65 -0.56 -18.56
C GLY A 921 -26.95 0.93 -18.38
N ARG A 922 -27.92 1.30 -17.51
CA ARG A 922 -28.42 2.69 -17.41
C ARG A 922 -28.26 3.27 -16.02
N HIS A 923 -27.41 4.28 -15.89
CA HIS A 923 -27.22 5.07 -14.67
C HIS A 923 -28.47 5.89 -14.31
N ARG A 924 -29.40 5.29 -13.55
CA ARG A 924 -30.64 5.94 -13.12
C ARG A 924 -30.40 6.83 -11.91
N LEU A 925 -30.66 8.13 -12.07
CA LEU A 925 -30.61 9.13 -11.02
C LEU A 925 -31.45 8.74 -9.78
N LEU A 926 -30.82 8.75 -8.61
CA LEU A 926 -31.47 8.69 -7.30
C LEU A 926 -31.76 10.10 -6.78
N LYS A 927 -32.63 10.19 -5.76
CA LYS A 927 -32.85 11.43 -4.98
C LYS A 927 -31.99 11.49 -3.71
N TYR A 928 -31.61 10.32 -3.20
CA TYR A 928 -30.86 10.11 -1.96
C TYR A 928 -29.99 8.85 -2.10
N THR A 929 -28.91 8.76 -1.34
CA THR A 929 -28.16 7.52 -1.15
C THR A 929 -29.03 6.44 -0.50
N PRO A 930 -28.94 5.16 -0.91
CA PRO A 930 -29.50 4.06 -0.13
C PRO A 930 -28.78 3.95 1.24
N GLN A 931 -29.44 3.38 2.23
CA GLN A 931 -28.98 3.48 3.63
C GLN A 931 -27.78 2.58 3.96
N HIS A 932 -27.70 1.39 3.34
CA HIS A 932 -26.67 0.37 3.64
C HIS A 932 -26.00 -0.23 2.39
N MET A 933 -26.42 0.20 1.19
CA MET A 933 -25.93 -0.28 -0.10
C MET A 933 -24.94 0.73 -0.71
N HIS A 934 -24.07 0.29 -1.60
CA HIS A 934 -23.29 1.20 -2.45
C HIS A 934 -24.19 1.76 -3.57
N CYS A 935 -23.90 2.99 -4.01
CA CYS A 935 -24.46 3.59 -5.22
C CYS A 935 -23.35 4.24 -6.03
N GLY A 936 -23.54 4.33 -7.34
CA GLY A 936 -22.69 5.20 -8.15
C GLY A 936 -22.97 6.66 -7.79
N ALA A 937 -21.95 7.50 -7.89
CA ALA A 937 -22.11 8.95 -7.95
C ALA A 937 -21.18 9.50 -9.04
N SER A 938 -21.57 10.64 -9.60
CA SER A 938 -20.70 11.41 -10.49
C SER A 938 -20.57 12.83 -9.96
N ILE A 939 -19.34 13.35 -10.06
CA ILE A 939 -18.95 14.69 -9.64
C ILE A 939 -18.17 15.39 -10.76
N TRP A 940 -17.90 16.68 -10.57
CA TRP A 940 -16.86 17.42 -11.25
C TRP A 940 -15.72 17.66 -10.24
N GLY A 941 -14.48 17.39 -10.63
CA GLY A 941 -13.32 17.48 -9.73
C GLY A 941 -12.01 17.01 -10.37
N PRO A 942 -10.87 17.14 -9.65
CA PRO A 942 -9.55 16.72 -10.13
C PRO A 942 -9.55 15.23 -10.47
N VAL A 943 -8.95 14.87 -11.61
CA VAL A 943 -8.70 13.48 -12.00
C VAL A 943 -7.66 12.89 -11.04
N THR A 944 -7.83 11.65 -10.64
CA THR A 944 -6.99 10.94 -9.65
C THR A 944 -7.10 9.43 -9.90
N PRO A 945 -6.06 8.60 -9.68
CA PRO A 945 -6.03 7.20 -10.12
C PRO A 945 -7.23 6.34 -9.70
N GLN A 946 -7.61 5.39 -10.57
CA GLN A 946 -8.66 4.40 -10.28
C GLN A 946 -8.34 3.58 -9.03
N GLY A 947 -9.35 3.07 -8.33
CA GLY A 947 -9.14 2.34 -7.08
C GLY A 947 -8.77 3.20 -5.86
N THR A 948 -8.46 4.49 -6.05
CA THR A 948 -8.18 5.42 -4.94
C THR A 948 -9.41 5.56 -4.02
N GLY A 949 -9.18 5.37 -2.72
CA GLY A 949 -10.18 5.54 -1.66
C GLY A 949 -10.39 7.02 -1.30
N PHE A 950 -11.65 7.40 -1.10
CA PHE A 950 -12.02 8.78 -0.77
C PHE A 950 -13.01 8.86 0.39
N LEU A 951 -12.86 9.92 1.19
CA LEU A 951 -13.67 10.23 2.36
C LEU A 951 -14.64 11.36 2.02
N ALA A 952 -15.88 11.31 2.53
CA ALA A 952 -16.85 12.38 2.36
C ALA A 952 -17.39 12.91 3.68
N VAL A 953 -17.36 14.23 3.85
CA VAL A 953 -17.79 14.99 5.04
C VAL A 953 -18.84 16.03 4.64
N GLN A 954 -19.85 16.31 5.48
CA GLN A 954 -20.88 17.30 5.15
C GLN A 954 -20.51 18.73 5.58
N SER A 955 -19.82 18.91 6.71
CA SER A 955 -19.32 20.20 7.19
C SER A 955 -18.22 19.95 8.22
N VAL A 956 -17.05 20.54 7.97
CA VAL A 956 -15.88 20.55 8.87
C VAL A 956 -16.25 21.22 10.20
N THR A 957 -16.79 22.44 10.10
CA THR A 957 -17.00 23.42 11.19
C THR A 957 -17.46 22.88 12.55
N GLY A 958 -16.58 22.93 13.54
CA GLY A 958 -16.88 22.79 14.97
C GLY A 958 -17.18 21.38 15.49
N THR A 959 -16.93 21.19 16.79
CA THR A 959 -17.07 19.94 17.54
C THR A 959 -18.53 19.51 17.70
N LYS A 960 -19.07 18.84 16.68
CA LYS A 960 -20.42 18.27 16.71
C LYS A 960 -20.41 16.96 17.50
N ALA A 961 -21.29 16.80 18.47
CA ALA A 961 -21.51 15.52 19.19
C ALA A 961 -22.11 14.38 18.33
N ASN A 962 -22.03 14.49 17.00
CA ASN A 962 -22.48 13.50 16.03
C ASN A 962 -21.35 13.27 15.01
N PHE A 963 -21.12 12.00 14.66
CA PHE A 963 -20.13 11.55 13.69
C PHE A 963 -20.13 12.40 12.39
N ARG A 964 -19.00 13.06 12.11
CA ARG A 964 -18.81 14.06 11.04
C ARG A 964 -18.70 13.44 9.64
N ILE A 965 -18.06 12.27 9.53
CA ILE A 965 -17.87 11.53 8.27
C ILE A 965 -19.20 10.99 7.79
N ALA A 966 -19.59 11.36 6.57
CA ALA A 966 -20.92 11.12 6.02
C ALA A 966 -21.00 9.90 5.10
N ALA A 967 -19.96 9.69 4.29
CA ALA A 967 -19.85 8.56 3.37
C ALA A 967 -18.38 8.21 3.10
N THR A 968 -18.16 7.02 2.57
CA THR A 968 -16.87 6.52 2.10
C THR A 968 -17.05 5.92 0.70
N GLY A 969 -15.99 5.86 -0.08
CA GLY A 969 -16.07 5.28 -1.42
C GLY A 969 -14.71 5.09 -2.08
N VAL A 970 -14.78 4.62 -3.33
CA VAL A 970 -13.63 4.34 -4.20
C VAL A 970 -13.94 4.85 -5.61
N ILE A 971 -12.94 5.36 -6.34
CA ILE A 971 -13.08 5.73 -7.76
C ILE A 971 -13.23 4.49 -8.65
N LEU A 972 -14.09 4.59 -9.66
CA LEU A 972 -14.24 3.60 -10.73
C LEU A 972 -13.53 4.08 -12.00
N ASP A 973 -14.13 5.03 -12.73
CA ASP A 973 -13.64 5.50 -14.03
C ASP A 973 -13.15 6.95 -13.97
N LEU A 974 -12.19 7.26 -14.85
CA LEU A 974 -11.62 8.59 -15.07
C LEU A 974 -12.24 9.24 -16.30
N ASP A 975 -12.47 10.56 -16.21
CA ASP A 975 -12.97 11.50 -17.22
C ASP A 975 -14.13 11.05 -18.15
N LYS A 976 -14.92 10.07 -17.71
CA LYS A 976 -16.03 9.53 -18.49
C LYS A 976 -17.30 10.34 -18.19
N SER A 977 -17.78 11.09 -19.17
CA SER A 977 -19.00 11.91 -19.06
C SER A 977 -20.28 11.05 -18.90
N ALA A 978 -20.55 10.60 -17.68
CA ALA A 978 -21.62 9.65 -17.37
C ALA A 978 -23.03 10.20 -17.69
N THR A 979 -23.75 9.54 -18.59
CA THR A 979 -25.08 9.95 -19.07
C THR A 979 -26.19 9.60 -18.07
N ILE A 980 -26.23 10.30 -16.94
CA ILE A 980 -27.19 10.06 -15.86
C ILE A 980 -28.64 10.34 -16.30
N LEU A 981 -29.50 9.32 -16.23
CA LEU A 981 -30.90 9.37 -16.66
C LEU A 981 -31.87 9.50 -15.48
N LYS A 982 -32.66 10.58 -15.47
CA LYS A 982 -33.79 10.78 -14.56
C LYS A 982 -35.06 10.17 -15.14
N LYS A 983 -35.66 9.23 -14.40
CA LYS A 983 -36.93 8.58 -14.77
C LYS A 983 -38.09 9.57 -14.66
N LEU A 984 -38.77 9.83 -15.77
CA LEU A 984 -39.93 10.73 -15.86
C LEU A 984 -41.17 9.89 -16.23
N LYS A 985 -42.30 10.19 -15.61
CA LYS A 985 -43.59 9.56 -15.92
C LYS A 985 -44.54 10.63 -16.40
N LEU A 986 -44.99 10.54 -17.65
CA LEU A 986 -46.16 11.28 -18.12
C LEU A 986 -47.40 10.49 -17.70
N ILE A 987 -48.42 11.18 -17.19
CA ILE A 987 -49.59 10.58 -16.56
C ILE A 987 -50.85 11.05 -17.28
N GLY A 988 -51.75 10.13 -17.62
CA GLY A 988 -53.02 10.42 -18.29
C GLY A 988 -54.16 9.57 -17.76
N TYR A 989 -55.38 10.03 -18.02
CA TYR A 989 -56.60 9.41 -17.51
C TYR A 989 -57.51 8.96 -18.67
N PRO A 990 -58.10 7.77 -18.62
CA PRO A 990 -59.03 7.30 -19.63
C PRO A 990 -60.32 8.15 -19.58
N TYR A 991 -60.77 8.61 -20.74
CA TYR A 991 -61.99 9.40 -20.91
C TYR A 991 -63.11 8.61 -21.59
N LYS A 992 -62.77 7.73 -22.54
CA LYS A 992 -63.70 6.77 -23.15
C LYS A 992 -63.01 5.41 -23.26
N ILE A 993 -63.70 4.32 -22.92
CA ILE A 993 -63.14 2.96 -22.88
C ILE A 993 -64.09 2.00 -23.59
N PHE A 994 -63.56 1.24 -24.55
CA PHE A 994 -64.29 0.23 -25.31
C PHE A 994 -64.00 -1.16 -24.74
N LYS A 995 -63.62 -2.14 -25.59
CA LYS A 995 -62.96 -3.38 -25.14
C LYS A 995 -61.47 -3.09 -24.91
N ASN A 996 -60.65 -3.28 -25.95
CA ASN A 996 -59.20 -3.11 -25.89
C ASN A 996 -58.71 -1.70 -26.27
N THR A 997 -59.56 -0.87 -26.87
CA THR A 997 -59.23 0.54 -27.16
C THR A 997 -59.72 1.46 -26.05
N SER A 998 -58.94 2.50 -25.75
CA SER A 998 -59.39 3.63 -24.94
C SER A 998 -58.88 4.96 -25.51
N PHE A 999 -59.59 6.04 -25.20
CA PHE A 999 -59.16 7.41 -25.45
C PHE A 999 -58.68 8.01 -24.13
N VAL A 1000 -57.44 8.47 -24.09
CA VAL A 1000 -56.76 8.98 -22.89
C VAL A 1000 -56.57 10.49 -23.05
N LYS A 1001 -56.71 11.25 -21.95
CA LYS A 1001 -56.49 12.71 -21.91
C LYS A 1001 -55.56 13.12 -20.76
N GLY A 1002 -55.00 14.33 -20.86
CA GLY A 1002 -54.22 14.96 -19.78
C GLY A 1002 -52.77 14.48 -19.62
N MET A 1003 -52.27 13.64 -20.53
CA MET A 1003 -50.85 13.26 -20.58
C MET A 1003 -50.00 14.21 -21.43
N PHE A 1004 -50.64 14.85 -22.41
CA PHE A 1004 -50.09 15.80 -23.37
C PHE A 1004 -51.05 16.97 -23.50
N ASN A 1005 -50.55 18.12 -23.93
CA ASN A 1005 -51.34 19.33 -24.16
C ASN A 1005 -51.68 19.51 -25.65
N THR A 1006 -50.72 19.24 -26.54
CA THR A 1006 -50.86 19.45 -27.98
C THR A 1006 -50.98 18.15 -28.79
N VAL A 1007 -51.51 18.27 -30.02
CA VAL A 1007 -51.53 17.16 -31.01
C VAL A 1007 -50.11 16.78 -31.46
N LEU A 1008 -49.20 17.76 -31.53
CA LEU A 1008 -47.80 17.57 -31.93
C LEU A 1008 -47.00 16.75 -30.91
N GLU A 1009 -47.21 16.98 -29.61
CA GLU A 1009 -46.68 16.11 -28.55
C GLU A 1009 -47.11 14.66 -28.74
N VAL A 1010 -48.41 14.43 -28.97
CA VAL A 1010 -48.93 13.07 -29.18
C VAL A 1010 -48.30 12.42 -30.41
N ALA A 1011 -48.17 13.15 -31.53
CA ALA A 1011 -47.53 12.64 -32.74
C ALA A 1011 -46.07 12.23 -32.49
N LYS A 1012 -45.32 13.01 -31.71
CA LYS A 1012 -43.94 12.68 -31.29
C LYS A 1012 -43.85 11.43 -30.39
N PHE A 1013 -44.95 11.03 -29.75
CA PHE A 1013 -45.07 9.80 -28.94
C PHE A 1013 -46.02 8.76 -29.56
N GLU A 1014 -46.32 8.85 -30.87
CA GLU A 1014 -47.09 7.81 -31.55
C GLU A 1014 -46.29 6.50 -31.61
N GLY A 1015 -46.95 5.35 -31.46
CA GLY A 1015 -46.28 4.06 -31.31
C GLY A 1015 -45.63 3.81 -29.93
N ALA A 1016 -45.53 4.81 -29.05
CA ALA A 1016 -44.89 4.64 -27.74
C ALA A 1016 -45.66 3.68 -26.82
N SER A 1017 -44.93 2.92 -25.99
CA SER A 1017 -45.53 1.98 -25.04
C SER A 1017 -45.98 2.68 -23.74
N VAL A 1018 -47.19 2.35 -23.31
CA VAL A 1018 -47.82 2.82 -22.07
C VAL A 1018 -48.19 1.63 -21.19
N ARG A 1019 -48.31 1.86 -19.88
CA ARG A 1019 -48.86 0.87 -18.94
C ARG A 1019 -49.81 1.54 -17.96
N THR A 1020 -50.76 0.80 -17.42
CA THR A 1020 -51.62 1.29 -16.33
C THR A 1020 -51.07 0.90 -14.95
N VAL A 1021 -51.58 1.56 -13.90
CA VAL A 1021 -51.30 1.16 -12.51
C VAL A 1021 -51.79 -0.27 -12.20
N SER A 1022 -52.84 -0.74 -12.89
CA SER A 1022 -53.32 -2.12 -12.83
C SER A 1022 -52.46 -3.13 -13.63
N GLY A 1023 -51.36 -2.70 -14.24
CA GLY A 1023 -50.35 -3.55 -14.90
C GLY A 1023 -50.53 -3.74 -16.41
N VAL A 1024 -51.74 -3.51 -16.94
CA VAL A 1024 -52.09 -3.69 -18.35
C VAL A 1024 -51.16 -2.87 -19.26
N ARG A 1025 -50.53 -3.52 -20.24
CA ARG A 1025 -49.69 -2.87 -21.26
C ARG A 1025 -50.56 -2.33 -22.40
N GLY A 1026 -50.04 -1.33 -23.11
CA GLY A 1026 -50.67 -0.76 -24.29
C GLY A 1026 -49.74 0.10 -25.12
N GLN A 1027 -50.28 0.65 -26.21
CA GLN A 1027 -49.54 1.46 -27.18
C GLN A 1027 -50.37 2.68 -27.61
N ILE A 1028 -49.73 3.84 -27.76
CA ILE A 1028 -50.32 5.03 -28.39
C ILE A 1028 -50.48 4.76 -29.90
N LYS A 1029 -51.68 4.97 -30.45
CA LYS A 1029 -52.04 4.57 -31.83
C LYS A 1029 -52.48 5.68 -32.78
N LYS A 1030 -52.97 6.82 -32.28
CA LYS A 1030 -53.12 8.09 -33.03
C LYS A 1030 -53.53 9.23 -32.11
N ALA A 1031 -53.12 10.45 -32.41
CA ALA A 1031 -53.72 11.66 -31.82
C ALA A 1031 -55.21 11.83 -32.17
N LEU A 1032 -55.94 12.54 -31.30
CA LEU A 1032 -57.31 12.98 -31.52
C LEU A 1032 -57.32 14.51 -31.70
N SER A 1033 -58.13 15.00 -32.63
CA SER A 1033 -58.27 16.45 -32.86
C SER A 1033 -59.03 17.15 -31.72
N THR A 1034 -59.97 16.45 -31.06
CA THR A 1034 -60.75 16.98 -29.95
C THR A 1034 -60.93 15.94 -28.83
N PRO A 1035 -60.72 16.31 -27.54
CA PRO A 1035 -60.03 17.52 -27.08
C PRO A 1035 -58.52 17.46 -27.40
N ALA A 1036 -57.84 18.62 -27.41
CA ALA A 1036 -56.40 18.71 -27.65
C ALA A 1036 -55.59 17.87 -26.66
N GLY A 1037 -54.47 17.30 -27.13
CA GLY A 1037 -53.58 16.43 -26.33
C GLY A 1037 -54.17 15.06 -25.98
N ALA A 1038 -55.42 14.76 -26.37
CA ALA A 1038 -55.99 13.43 -26.22
C ALA A 1038 -55.56 12.49 -27.35
N TYR A 1039 -55.53 11.19 -27.06
CA TYR A 1039 -55.07 10.17 -27.99
C TYR A 1039 -55.84 8.86 -27.88
N ARG A 1040 -55.88 8.11 -28.98
CA ARG A 1040 -56.34 6.72 -29.03
C ARG A 1040 -55.17 5.81 -28.68
N ALA A 1041 -55.40 4.88 -27.76
CA ALA A 1041 -54.47 3.81 -27.43
C ALA A 1041 -55.16 2.43 -27.41
N THR A 1042 -54.37 1.39 -27.66
CA THR A 1042 -54.76 -0.03 -27.60
C THR A 1042 -54.07 -0.69 -26.42
N PHE A 1043 -54.81 -1.48 -25.64
CA PHE A 1043 -54.38 -2.18 -24.43
C PHE A 1043 -54.72 -3.67 -24.52
N GLU A 1044 -54.01 -4.49 -23.74
CA GLU A 1044 -54.20 -5.95 -23.69
C GLU A 1044 -55.59 -6.35 -23.18
N ASP A 1045 -56.10 -5.64 -22.16
CA ASP A 1045 -57.41 -5.86 -21.54
C ASP A 1045 -58.13 -4.52 -21.30
N ARG A 1046 -59.42 -4.60 -20.97
CA ARG A 1046 -60.31 -3.46 -20.77
C ARG A 1046 -60.02 -2.72 -19.47
N LEU A 1047 -59.58 -1.47 -19.62
CA LEU A 1047 -59.34 -0.55 -18.51
C LEU A 1047 -60.62 -0.18 -17.74
N LEU A 1048 -60.44 0.28 -16.51
CA LEU A 1048 -61.45 0.95 -15.69
C LEU A 1048 -61.32 2.47 -15.79
N MET A 1049 -62.41 3.21 -15.57
CA MET A 1049 -62.37 4.69 -15.51
C MET A 1049 -61.53 5.22 -14.33
N SER A 1050 -61.22 4.36 -13.35
CA SER A 1050 -60.33 4.64 -12.22
C SER A 1050 -58.85 4.31 -12.50
N ASP A 1051 -58.51 3.71 -13.65
CA ASP A 1051 -57.12 3.42 -13.98
C ASP A 1051 -56.36 4.69 -14.34
N VAL A 1052 -55.12 4.77 -13.89
CA VAL A 1052 -54.16 5.80 -14.30
C VAL A 1052 -53.22 5.19 -15.34
N VAL A 1053 -53.17 5.79 -16.52
CA VAL A 1053 -52.26 5.43 -17.62
C VAL A 1053 -50.97 6.22 -17.46
N PHE A 1054 -49.81 5.60 -17.64
CA PHE A 1054 -48.54 6.32 -17.68
C PHE A 1054 -47.62 5.85 -18.81
N LEU A 1055 -46.88 6.80 -19.36
CA LEU A 1055 -45.73 6.56 -20.23
C LEU A 1055 -44.46 6.64 -19.38
N ARG A 1056 -43.52 5.69 -19.55
CA ARG A 1056 -42.22 5.69 -18.86
C ARG A 1056 -41.17 6.30 -19.80
N SER A 1057 -40.71 7.51 -19.49
CA SER A 1057 -39.64 8.19 -20.22
C SER A 1057 -38.41 8.41 -19.34
N TRP A 1058 -37.33 8.86 -19.97
CA TRP A 1058 -36.05 9.12 -19.36
C TRP A 1058 -35.54 10.47 -19.85
N TYR A 1059 -34.96 11.27 -18.95
CA TYR A 1059 -34.45 12.59 -19.24
C TYR A 1059 -33.00 12.70 -18.75
N PRO A 1060 -32.02 13.04 -19.60
CA PRO A 1060 -30.63 13.16 -19.18
C PRO A 1060 -30.44 14.34 -18.23
N VAL A 1061 -29.58 14.19 -17.22
CA VAL A 1061 -29.31 15.22 -16.21
C VAL A 1061 -27.82 15.44 -16.11
N SER A 1062 -27.36 16.63 -16.49
CA SER A 1062 -25.97 17.06 -16.34
C SER A 1062 -25.54 17.14 -14.87
N VAL A 1063 -24.31 16.71 -14.63
CA VAL A 1063 -23.56 16.91 -13.39
C VAL A 1063 -23.20 18.40 -13.26
N PRO A 1064 -23.42 19.05 -12.11
CA PRO A 1064 -23.00 20.44 -11.91
C PRO A 1064 -21.48 20.54 -11.85
N GLN A 1065 -20.89 21.44 -12.64
CA GLN A 1065 -19.47 21.78 -12.58
C GLN A 1065 -19.21 22.73 -11.40
N LEU A 1066 -19.09 22.18 -10.18
CA LEU A 1066 -18.60 22.90 -9.01
C LEU A 1066 -17.36 22.19 -8.44
N TYR A 1067 -16.29 22.95 -8.33
CA TYR A 1067 -15.08 22.61 -7.58
C TYR A 1067 -14.74 23.82 -6.71
N ASN A 1068 -14.50 23.60 -5.42
CA ASN A 1068 -14.15 24.64 -4.45
C ASN A 1068 -13.18 24.04 -3.41
N PRO A 1069 -11.86 24.31 -3.47
CA PRO A 1069 -10.89 23.73 -2.55
C PRO A 1069 -11.09 24.21 -1.10
N ILE A 1070 -10.66 23.41 -0.12
CA ILE A 1070 -10.62 23.84 1.28
C ILE A 1070 -9.32 24.60 1.52
N THR A 1071 -9.44 25.88 1.83
CA THR A 1071 -8.35 26.82 2.12
C THR A 1071 -8.20 27.07 3.63
N SER A 1072 -8.16 25.99 4.42
CA SER A 1072 -8.20 26.07 5.89
C SER A 1072 -6.96 26.71 6.53
N LEU A 1073 -5.78 26.61 5.89
CA LEU A 1073 -4.53 27.17 6.43
C LEU A 1073 -4.39 28.68 6.15
N LEU A 1074 -5.12 29.22 5.16
CA LEU A 1074 -5.20 30.66 4.89
C LEU A 1074 -6.04 31.42 5.93
N LEU A 1075 -6.85 30.72 6.75
CA LEU A 1075 -7.69 31.37 7.75
C LEU A 1075 -6.87 31.86 8.95
N PRO A 1076 -7.27 32.97 9.60
CA PRO A 1076 -6.61 33.48 10.81
C PRO A 1076 -6.45 32.42 11.91
N VAL A 1077 -5.40 32.57 12.71
CA VAL A 1077 -5.10 31.69 13.85
C VAL A 1077 -6.32 31.60 14.78
N GLY A 1078 -6.64 30.38 15.23
CA GLY A 1078 -7.86 30.08 16.00
C GLY A 1078 -9.17 30.01 15.20
N GLN A 1079 -9.19 30.38 13.91
CA GLN A 1079 -10.38 30.25 13.04
C GLN A 1079 -10.24 29.16 11.95
N LYS A 1080 -9.12 28.44 11.87
CA LYS A 1080 -8.83 27.43 10.83
C LYS A 1080 -9.89 26.31 10.74
N ASP A 1081 -10.36 25.79 11.89
CA ASP A 1081 -11.47 24.83 12.01
C ASP A 1081 -12.82 25.33 11.47
N SER A 1082 -12.98 26.65 11.26
CA SER A 1082 -14.27 27.29 10.98
C SER A 1082 -14.61 27.44 9.49
N TRP A 1083 -13.79 26.89 8.58
CA TRP A 1083 -13.95 27.02 7.12
C TRP A 1083 -15.39 26.72 6.63
N ALA A 1084 -16.00 27.69 5.97
CA ALA A 1084 -17.42 27.71 5.64
C ALA A 1084 -17.70 27.76 4.13
N GLY A 1085 -17.75 26.59 3.48
CA GLY A 1085 -18.20 26.45 2.09
C GLY A 1085 -19.73 26.58 1.89
N MET A 1086 -20.20 26.17 0.70
CA MET A 1086 -21.60 26.17 0.31
C MET A 1086 -22.48 25.42 1.33
N ARG A 1087 -23.51 26.08 1.87
CA ARG A 1087 -24.46 25.48 2.83
C ARG A 1087 -25.37 24.47 2.15
N THR A 1088 -25.77 23.43 2.89
CA THR A 1088 -26.74 22.43 2.39
C THR A 1088 -28.13 23.03 2.20
N LEU A 1089 -28.95 22.45 1.32
CA LEU A 1089 -30.35 22.86 1.14
C LEU A 1089 -31.18 22.74 2.42
N GLY A 1090 -30.79 21.85 3.34
CA GLY A 1090 -31.39 21.75 4.68
C GLY A 1090 -31.08 22.97 5.55
N GLN A 1091 -29.82 23.40 5.61
CA GLN A 1091 -29.39 24.62 6.32
C GLN A 1091 -30.02 25.86 5.69
N LEU A 1092 -29.89 26.05 4.37
CA LEU A 1092 -30.47 27.20 3.67
C LEU A 1092 -31.99 27.36 3.91
N LYS A 1093 -32.73 26.25 4.00
CA LYS A 1093 -34.17 26.28 4.36
C LYS A 1093 -34.43 26.57 5.84
N TYR A 1094 -33.52 26.22 6.74
CA TYR A 1094 -33.60 26.56 8.15
C TYR A 1094 -33.31 28.06 8.35
N ASP A 1095 -32.19 28.54 7.82
CA ASP A 1095 -31.73 29.93 7.86
C ASP A 1095 -32.80 30.89 7.29
N LEU A 1096 -33.41 30.54 6.16
CA LEU A 1096 -34.50 31.30 5.52
C LEU A 1096 -35.91 30.98 6.08
N CYS A 1097 -36.02 30.16 7.13
CA CYS A 1097 -37.28 29.70 7.75
C CYS A 1097 -38.30 28.98 6.80
N ILE A 1098 -37.85 28.51 5.64
CA ILE A 1098 -38.69 27.89 4.59
C ILE A 1098 -39.09 26.45 4.94
N ARG A 1099 -40.22 26.30 5.64
CA ARG A 1099 -40.83 25.00 5.97
C ARG A 1099 -41.30 24.26 4.71
N ASN A 1100 -40.85 23.01 4.55
CA ASN A 1100 -41.11 22.19 3.37
C ASN A 1100 -42.50 21.51 3.42
N LYS A 1101 -43.49 22.06 2.71
CA LYS A 1101 -44.85 21.47 2.60
C LYS A 1101 -44.85 20.28 1.60
N PRO A 1102 -45.14 19.03 2.03
CA PRO A 1102 -45.22 17.88 1.12
C PRO A 1102 -46.54 17.89 0.31
N ASN A 1103 -46.51 17.30 -0.90
CA ASN A 1103 -47.73 17.09 -1.69
C ASN A 1103 -48.61 15.99 -1.05
N THR A 1104 -49.87 16.31 -0.76
CA THR A 1104 -50.88 15.43 -0.13
C THR A 1104 -51.14 14.12 -0.87
N ASP A 1105 -50.89 14.10 -2.17
CA ASP A 1105 -51.17 12.98 -3.06
C ASP A 1105 -49.96 12.04 -3.20
N SER A 1106 -48.78 12.52 -2.78
CA SER A 1106 -47.55 11.73 -2.68
C SER A 1106 -47.35 11.06 -1.32
N LEU A 1107 -48.22 11.35 -0.33
CA LEU A 1107 -48.19 10.72 0.99
C LEU A 1107 -48.91 9.37 0.96
N TYR A 1108 -48.21 8.31 1.36
CA TYR A 1108 -48.79 6.97 1.49
C TYR A 1108 -49.89 6.94 2.56
N LYS A 1109 -50.99 6.24 2.26
CA LYS A 1109 -52.17 6.08 3.12
C LYS A 1109 -52.54 4.59 3.15
N PRO A 1110 -53.00 4.03 4.28
CA PRO A 1110 -53.39 2.62 4.36
C PRO A 1110 -54.59 2.31 3.47
N VAL A 1111 -54.43 1.39 2.50
CA VAL A 1111 -55.45 1.10 1.49
C VAL A 1111 -56.38 -0.02 1.93
N VAL A 1112 -57.51 0.33 2.55
CA VAL A 1112 -58.58 -0.62 2.88
C VAL A 1112 -59.34 -1.01 1.61
N ARG A 1113 -59.19 -2.26 1.16
CA ARG A 1113 -59.87 -2.77 -0.05
C ARG A 1113 -61.18 -3.50 0.31
N ALA A 1114 -62.29 -3.02 -0.24
CA ALA A 1114 -63.57 -3.72 -0.14
C ALA A 1114 -63.56 -5.04 -0.94
N PRO A 1115 -64.28 -6.09 -0.49
CA PRO A 1115 -64.37 -7.35 -1.23
C PRO A 1115 -65.12 -7.16 -2.56
N ARG A 1116 -64.42 -7.35 -3.69
CA ARG A 1116 -65.00 -7.19 -5.02
C ARG A 1116 -65.95 -8.35 -5.34
N HIS A 1117 -67.25 -8.09 -5.25
CA HIS A 1117 -68.28 -8.99 -5.76
C HIS A 1117 -68.47 -8.76 -7.27
N PHE A 1118 -68.25 -9.79 -8.08
CA PHE A 1118 -68.50 -9.76 -9.51
C PHE A 1118 -69.97 -10.04 -9.82
N ASN A 1119 -70.48 -9.48 -10.92
CA ASN A 1119 -71.82 -9.77 -11.42
C ASN A 1119 -71.93 -11.24 -11.84
N ARG A 1120 -73.13 -11.81 -11.70
CA ARG A 1120 -73.42 -13.19 -12.18
C ARG A 1120 -73.32 -13.24 -13.70
N LEU A 1121 -72.89 -14.39 -14.24
CA LEU A 1121 -72.80 -14.62 -15.69
C LEU A 1121 -74.16 -14.40 -16.36
N HIS A 1122 -74.23 -13.42 -17.26
CA HIS A 1122 -75.41 -13.10 -18.06
C HIS A 1122 -75.28 -13.72 -19.45
N ILE A 1123 -75.95 -14.85 -19.66
CA ILE A 1123 -76.01 -15.53 -20.96
C ILE A 1123 -76.98 -14.75 -21.87
N PRO A 1124 -76.58 -14.36 -23.10
CA PRO A 1124 -77.48 -13.70 -24.06
C PRO A 1124 -78.72 -14.54 -24.35
N LYS A 1125 -79.89 -13.90 -24.50
CA LYS A 1125 -81.18 -14.60 -24.69
C LYS A 1125 -81.23 -15.46 -25.95
N GLU A 1126 -80.55 -15.05 -27.02
CA GLU A 1126 -80.40 -15.83 -28.26
C GLU A 1126 -79.59 -17.10 -28.01
N LEU A 1127 -78.40 -16.99 -27.41
CA LEU A 1127 -77.59 -18.14 -27.02
C LEU A 1127 -78.36 -19.07 -26.07
N GLN A 1128 -79.07 -18.52 -25.08
CA GLN A 1128 -79.91 -19.31 -24.16
C GLN A 1128 -81.06 -20.04 -24.87
N LYS A 1129 -81.57 -19.53 -26.00
CA LYS A 1129 -82.54 -20.26 -26.84
C LYS A 1129 -81.86 -21.42 -27.57
N ALA A 1130 -80.69 -21.16 -28.19
CA ALA A 1130 -79.93 -22.11 -29.00
C ALA A 1130 -79.19 -23.20 -28.22
N LEU A 1131 -78.92 -23.01 -26.92
CA LEU A 1131 -78.27 -24.00 -26.07
C LEU A 1131 -79.02 -25.35 -26.07
N PRO A 1132 -78.35 -26.49 -26.34
CA PRO A 1132 -78.94 -27.83 -26.26
C PRO A 1132 -79.62 -28.10 -24.92
N PHE A 1133 -80.74 -28.81 -24.94
CA PHE A 1133 -81.66 -28.99 -23.79
C PHE A 1133 -80.97 -29.34 -22.46
N LYS A 1134 -79.98 -30.25 -22.48
CA LYS A 1134 -79.19 -30.67 -21.30
C LYS A 1134 -78.36 -29.54 -20.68
N SER A 1135 -77.89 -28.59 -21.49
CA SER A 1135 -77.07 -27.44 -21.09
C SER A 1135 -77.88 -26.19 -20.73
N LYS A 1136 -79.17 -26.15 -21.09
CA LYS A 1136 -80.02 -24.97 -20.96
C LYS A 1136 -80.27 -24.64 -19.49
N PRO A 1137 -79.90 -23.43 -19.01
CA PRO A 1137 -79.95 -23.12 -17.58
C PRO A 1137 -81.40 -23.05 -17.08
N LYS A 1138 -81.74 -23.90 -16.11
CA LYS A 1138 -83.08 -24.02 -15.48
C LYS A 1138 -83.38 -22.86 -14.52
N GLN A 1139 -83.30 -21.62 -15.01
CA GLN A 1139 -83.69 -20.44 -14.26
C GLN A 1139 -85.22 -20.40 -14.13
N GLN A 1140 -85.74 -20.69 -12.94
CA GLN A 1140 -87.13 -20.38 -12.63
C GLN A 1140 -87.30 -18.87 -12.63
N GLN A 1141 -88.25 -18.35 -13.40
CA GLN A 1141 -88.68 -16.96 -13.24
C GLN A 1141 -89.24 -16.79 -11.80
N PRO A 1142 -89.03 -15.64 -11.15
CA PRO A 1142 -89.68 -15.37 -9.87
C PRO A 1142 -91.18 -15.44 -10.09
N LYS A 1143 -91.86 -16.37 -9.40
CA LYS A 1143 -93.33 -16.47 -9.48
C LYS A 1143 -93.92 -15.11 -9.11
N GLY A 1144 -94.81 -14.58 -9.95
CA GLY A 1144 -95.66 -13.46 -9.57
C GLY A 1144 -96.48 -13.79 -8.33
N LYS A 1145 -97.11 -12.78 -7.71
CA LYS A 1145 -97.98 -12.99 -6.54
C LYS A 1145 -98.99 -14.09 -6.86
N THR A 1146 -98.86 -15.24 -6.21
CA THR A 1146 -99.82 -16.34 -6.37
C THR A 1146 -101.18 -15.88 -5.88
N PRO A 1147 -102.29 -16.20 -6.59
CA PRO A 1147 -103.62 -15.89 -6.10
C PRO A 1147 -103.84 -16.60 -4.75
N ARG A 1148 -104.60 -15.96 -3.86
CA ARG A 1148 -104.76 -16.41 -2.46
C ARG A 1148 -105.25 -17.85 -2.38
N ASP A 1149 -106.09 -18.26 -3.31
CA ASP A 1149 -106.75 -19.57 -3.38
C ASP A 1149 -105.76 -20.72 -3.65
N LEU A 1150 -104.56 -20.39 -4.17
CA LEU A 1150 -103.44 -21.33 -4.34
C LEU A 1150 -102.33 -21.16 -3.27
N GLN A 1151 -102.51 -20.26 -2.31
CA GLN A 1151 -101.62 -20.15 -1.15
C GLN A 1151 -102.13 -21.05 -0.02
N ARG A 1152 -101.42 -22.16 0.23
CA ARG A 1152 -101.62 -22.94 1.46
C ARG A 1152 -101.48 -22.01 2.67
N PRO A 1153 -102.39 -22.05 3.66
CA PRO A 1153 -102.32 -21.16 4.81
C PRO A 1153 -101.02 -21.36 5.57
N SER A 1154 -100.19 -20.32 5.63
CA SER A 1154 -98.92 -20.36 6.35
C SER A 1154 -99.16 -20.18 7.85
N VAL A 1155 -98.79 -21.17 8.66
CA VAL A 1155 -98.84 -21.07 10.13
C VAL A 1155 -98.03 -19.86 10.59
N ILE A 1156 -98.70 -18.88 11.20
CA ILE A 1156 -98.08 -17.67 11.73
C ILE A 1156 -97.47 -18.04 13.08
N ARG A 1157 -96.13 -18.07 13.13
CA ARG A 1157 -95.39 -18.38 14.36
C ARG A 1157 -95.67 -17.40 15.48
N GLU A 1158 -95.74 -17.92 16.70
CA GLU A 1158 -95.93 -17.11 17.90
C GLU A 1158 -94.76 -16.14 18.16
N PRO A 1159 -94.94 -15.07 18.96
CA PRO A 1159 -93.85 -14.15 19.31
C PRO A 1159 -92.64 -14.83 19.95
N HIS A 1160 -92.84 -15.92 20.70
CA HIS A 1160 -91.76 -16.73 21.27
C HIS A 1160 -91.04 -17.55 20.18
N GLU A 1161 -91.76 -18.37 19.42
CA GLU A 1161 -91.21 -19.15 18.30
C GLU A 1161 -90.46 -18.27 17.28
N LYS A 1162 -90.96 -17.05 17.02
CA LYS A 1162 -90.33 -16.08 16.13
C LYS A 1162 -88.97 -15.61 16.67
N LYS A 1163 -88.84 -15.42 18.00
CA LYS A 1163 -87.55 -15.14 18.65
C LYS A 1163 -86.61 -16.35 18.57
N VAL A 1164 -87.09 -17.55 18.86
CA VAL A 1164 -86.30 -18.79 18.77
C VAL A 1164 -85.81 -19.04 17.34
N ALA A 1165 -86.68 -18.88 16.33
CA ALA A 1165 -86.31 -19.04 14.93
C ALA A 1165 -85.31 -17.97 14.46
N ALA A 1166 -85.42 -16.73 14.93
CA ALA A 1166 -84.44 -15.68 14.65
C ALA A 1166 -83.07 -15.97 15.30
N LEU A 1167 -83.06 -16.48 16.54
CA LEU A 1167 -81.86 -16.92 17.24
C LEU A 1167 -81.18 -18.10 16.53
N LEU A 1168 -81.95 -19.14 16.17
CA LEU A 1168 -81.44 -20.29 15.39
C LEU A 1168 -80.89 -19.86 14.03
N HIS A 1169 -81.56 -18.92 13.34
CA HIS A 1169 -81.04 -18.35 12.10
C HIS A 1169 -79.71 -17.60 12.33
N ALA A 1170 -79.60 -16.74 13.35
CA ALA A 1170 -78.38 -16.02 13.69
C ALA A 1170 -77.22 -16.96 14.08
N LEU A 1171 -77.50 -18.00 14.88
CA LEU A 1171 -76.54 -19.05 15.20
C LEU A 1171 -76.09 -19.79 13.94
N SER A 1172 -77.01 -20.09 13.01
CA SER A 1172 -76.67 -20.75 11.74
C SER A 1172 -75.81 -19.88 10.81
N THR A 1173 -76.01 -18.55 10.78
CA THR A 1173 -75.18 -17.65 9.95
C THR A 1173 -73.81 -17.46 10.57
N VAL A 1174 -73.70 -17.30 11.90
CA VAL A 1174 -72.43 -17.25 12.63
C VAL A 1174 -71.65 -18.56 12.47
N HIS A 1175 -72.31 -19.72 12.60
CA HIS A 1175 -71.67 -21.02 12.39
C HIS A 1175 -71.18 -21.19 10.95
N ASN A 1176 -71.99 -20.86 9.95
CA ASN A 1176 -71.57 -20.91 8.55
C ASN A 1176 -70.45 -19.91 8.22
N TYR A 1177 -70.41 -18.73 8.87
CA TYR A 1177 -69.31 -17.78 8.74
C TYR A 1177 -68.02 -18.32 9.38
N LYS A 1178 -68.09 -18.83 10.62
CA LYS A 1178 -66.96 -19.49 11.31
C LYS A 1178 -66.41 -20.64 10.47
N ARG A 1179 -67.26 -21.54 9.94
CA ARG A 1179 -66.87 -22.65 9.07
C ARG A 1179 -66.23 -22.19 7.76
N LYS A 1180 -66.78 -21.15 7.11
CA LYS A 1180 -66.17 -20.54 5.91
C LYS A 1180 -64.83 -19.88 6.21
N LYS A 1181 -64.64 -19.26 7.38
CA LYS A 1181 -63.35 -18.70 7.81
C LYS A 1181 -62.33 -19.81 8.08
N ALA A 1182 -62.71 -20.86 8.80
CA ALA A 1182 -61.86 -22.03 9.09
C ALA A 1182 -61.39 -22.71 7.80
N HIS A 1183 -62.30 -23.01 6.86
CA HIS A 1183 -61.96 -23.60 5.57
C HIS A 1183 -61.01 -22.70 4.75
N LYS A 1184 -61.17 -21.37 4.79
CA LYS A 1184 -60.22 -20.46 4.13
C LYS A 1184 -58.82 -20.51 4.75
N VAL A 1185 -58.72 -20.60 6.07
CA VAL A 1185 -57.43 -20.74 6.77
C VAL A 1185 -56.79 -22.11 6.51
N GLN A 1186 -57.58 -23.19 6.51
CA GLN A 1186 -57.10 -24.52 6.16
C GLN A 1186 -56.62 -24.60 4.70
N HIS A 1187 -57.36 -24.02 3.75
CA HIS A 1187 -56.96 -23.97 2.35
C HIS A 1187 -55.70 -23.10 2.13
N ALA A 1188 -55.51 -22.02 2.90
CA ALA A 1188 -54.25 -21.27 2.87
C ALA A 1188 -53.09 -22.17 3.34
N LYS A 1189 -53.15 -22.68 4.57
CA LYS A 1189 -52.13 -23.59 5.13
C LYS A 1189 -51.83 -24.80 4.24
N HIS A 1190 -52.85 -25.39 3.61
CA HIS A 1190 -52.66 -26.52 2.71
C HIS A 1190 -51.97 -26.12 1.40
N LYS A 1191 -52.24 -24.92 0.86
CA LYS A 1191 -51.49 -24.39 -0.28
C LYS A 1191 -50.02 -24.16 0.11
N ASP A 1192 -49.79 -23.54 1.26
CA ASP A 1192 -48.44 -23.23 1.74
C ASP A 1192 -47.63 -24.54 1.94
N PHE A 1193 -48.24 -25.55 2.56
CA PHE A 1193 -47.70 -26.92 2.68
C PHE A 1193 -47.42 -27.60 1.33
N LEU A 1194 -48.29 -27.42 0.32
CA LEU A 1194 -48.04 -27.97 -1.03
C LEU A 1194 -46.78 -27.33 -1.65
N GLN A 1195 -46.58 -26.01 -1.48
CA GLN A 1195 -45.38 -25.32 -1.98
C GLN A 1195 -44.10 -25.71 -1.24
N GLU A 1196 -44.19 -26.09 0.05
CA GLU A 1196 -43.07 -26.69 0.79
C GLU A 1196 -42.78 -28.12 0.31
N LYS A 1197 -43.81 -28.92 0.06
CA LYS A 1197 -43.69 -30.28 -0.46
C LYS A 1197 -43.12 -30.33 -1.88
N GLU A 1198 -43.56 -29.44 -2.77
CA GLU A 1198 -43.04 -29.30 -4.14
C GLU A 1198 -41.51 -29.08 -4.11
N LYS A 1199 -41.02 -28.13 -3.30
CA LYS A 1199 -39.57 -27.88 -3.10
C LYS A 1199 -38.81 -29.07 -2.53
N GLN A 1200 -39.41 -29.82 -1.61
CA GLN A 1200 -38.79 -31.03 -1.05
C GLN A 1200 -38.68 -32.14 -2.10
N GLU A 1201 -39.67 -32.26 -2.99
CA GLU A 1201 -39.66 -33.23 -4.09
C GLU A 1201 -38.67 -32.82 -5.19
N GLU A 1202 -38.56 -31.52 -5.51
CA GLU A 1202 -37.49 -30.97 -6.38
C GLU A 1202 -36.09 -31.26 -5.83
N ALA A 1203 -35.84 -30.96 -4.54
CA ALA A 1203 -34.55 -31.21 -3.90
C ALA A 1203 -34.20 -32.71 -3.83
N LYS A 1204 -35.20 -33.57 -3.58
CA LYS A 1204 -35.05 -35.03 -3.66
C LYS A 1204 -34.72 -35.49 -5.08
N LEU A 1205 -35.31 -34.86 -6.09
CA LEU A 1205 -35.07 -35.19 -7.50
C LEU A 1205 -33.69 -34.72 -7.98
N LYS A 1206 -33.18 -33.55 -7.54
CA LYS A 1206 -31.76 -33.15 -7.74
C LYS A 1206 -30.81 -34.21 -7.16
N ARG A 1207 -30.97 -34.59 -5.88
CA ARG A 1207 -30.18 -35.66 -5.23
C ARG A 1207 -30.25 -37.03 -5.93
N GLN A 1208 -31.41 -37.39 -6.49
CA GLN A 1208 -31.57 -38.63 -7.27
C GLN A 1208 -30.89 -38.55 -8.65
N LYS A 1209 -30.83 -37.38 -9.29
CA LYS A 1209 -30.01 -37.18 -10.50
C LYS A 1209 -28.51 -37.28 -10.18
N GLU A 1210 -28.07 -36.66 -9.10
CA GLU A 1210 -26.66 -36.67 -8.66
C GLU A 1210 -26.16 -38.08 -8.31
N THR A 1211 -26.89 -38.82 -7.46
CA THR A 1211 -26.50 -40.20 -7.09
C THR A 1211 -26.51 -41.13 -8.30
N ARG A 1212 -27.46 -40.94 -9.24
CA ARG A 1212 -27.47 -41.68 -10.52
C ARG A 1212 -26.29 -41.30 -11.43
N LYS A 1213 -25.89 -40.01 -11.51
CA LYS A 1213 -24.70 -39.57 -12.26
C LYS A 1213 -23.41 -40.14 -11.64
N LYS A 1214 -23.26 -40.12 -10.31
CA LYS A 1214 -22.14 -40.76 -9.60
C LYS A 1214 -22.09 -42.27 -9.87
N LEU A 1215 -23.22 -42.97 -9.80
CA LEU A 1215 -23.29 -44.42 -10.04
C LEU A 1215 -23.00 -44.80 -11.50
N TYR A 1216 -23.45 -44.04 -12.49
CA TYR A 1216 -23.05 -44.27 -13.88
C TYR A 1216 -21.57 -43.93 -14.14
N ARG A 1217 -21.00 -42.92 -13.47
CA ARG A 1217 -19.55 -42.63 -13.55
C ARG A 1217 -18.71 -43.79 -12.99
N THR A 1218 -19.10 -44.37 -11.86
CA THR A 1218 -18.37 -45.53 -11.29
C THR A 1218 -18.58 -46.81 -12.09
N MET A 1219 -19.75 -47.04 -12.68
CA MET A 1219 -19.95 -48.13 -13.64
C MET A 1219 -19.10 -47.95 -14.89
N GLY A 1220 -19.13 -46.78 -15.53
CA GLY A 1220 -18.29 -46.48 -16.71
C GLY A 1220 -16.79 -46.65 -16.43
N GLN A 1221 -16.29 -46.15 -15.29
CA GLN A 1221 -14.90 -46.38 -14.89
C GLN A 1221 -14.58 -47.85 -14.58
N ALA A 1222 -15.54 -48.63 -14.04
CA ALA A 1222 -15.36 -50.05 -13.81
C ALA A 1222 -15.36 -50.85 -15.13
N ASP A 1223 -16.18 -50.47 -16.09
CA ASP A 1223 -16.28 -51.15 -17.40
C ASP A 1223 -15.13 -50.75 -18.33
N GLN A 1224 -14.67 -49.49 -18.31
CA GLN A 1224 -13.39 -49.08 -18.92
C GLN A 1224 -12.20 -49.85 -18.33
N LYS A 1225 -12.17 -50.05 -17.00
CA LYS A 1225 -11.13 -50.88 -16.35
C LYS A 1225 -11.21 -52.33 -16.79
N LYS A 1226 -12.40 -52.90 -16.98
CA LYS A 1226 -12.57 -54.25 -17.56
C LYS A 1226 -12.04 -54.28 -19.00
N GLN A 1227 -12.43 -53.32 -19.85
CA GLN A 1227 -11.99 -53.24 -21.25
C GLN A 1227 -10.47 -53.11 -21.36
N ARG A 1228 -9.83 -52.21 -20.59
CA ARG A 1228 -8.35 -52.12 -20.52
C ARG A 1228 -7.72 -53.43 -20.01
N SER A 1229 -8.36 -54.14 -19.07
CA SER A 1229 -7.88 -55.46 -18.61
C SER A 1229 -8.15 -56.63 -19.55
N SER A 1230 -8.98 -56.46 -20.59
CA SER A 1230 -9.18 -57.44 -21.67
C SER A 1230 -8.43 -57.09 -22.96
N LEU A 1231 -8.00 -55.84 -23.11
CA LEU A 1231 -7.13 -55.38 -24.19
C LEU A 1231 -5.65 -55.64 -23.91
N LYS A 1232 -5.24 -55.70 -22.63
CA LYS A 1232 -4.01 -56.43 -22.27
C LYS A 1232 -4.26 -57.92 -22.48
N GLY A 1233 -3.87 -58.41 -23.65
CA GLY A 1233 -3.82 -59.83 -23.98
C GLY A 1233 -2.90 -60.62 -23.03
N ALA A 1234 -2.98 -61.94 -23.11
CA ALA A 1234 -2.00 -62.79 -22.44
C ALA A 1234 -0.64 -62.65 -23.14
N ALA A 1235 0.43 -62.51 -22.36
CA ALA A 1235 1.77 -62.76 -22.89
C ALA A 1235 1.85 -64.23 -23.32
N GLN A 1236 2.56 -64.49 -24.41
CA GLN A 1236 2.95 -65.84 -24.82
C GLN A 1236 4.23 -66.21 -24.07
N ASP A 1237 4.08 -67.03 -23.02
CA ASP A 1237 5.11 -67.99 -22.61
C ASP A 1237 4.83 -69.31 -23.37
N ASP A 1238 5.85 -70.12 -23.70
CA ASP A 1238 5.75 -71.40 -24.42
C ASP A 1238 4.87 -72.49 -23.76
#